data_AF-A0AA39I7Q1-F1
#
_entry.id   AF-A0AA39I7Q1-F1
#
_cell.length_a   1.000
_cell.length_b   1.000
_cell.length_c   1.000
_cell.angle_alpha   90.00
_cell.angle_beta   90.00
_cell.angle_gamma   90.00
#
_symmetry.space_group_name_H-M   'P 1'
#
loop_
_entity.id
_entity.type
_entity.pdbx_description
1 polymer ?
#
loop_
_entity_poly.entity_id
_entity_poly.type
_entity_poly.pdbx_seq_one_letter_code
_entity_poly.pdbx_strand_id
1 'polypeptide(L)'
;MDEPEEELFLGIDLSTQKIKAIVTNKNLDIRGEVAVDFDRDSPEFKTQNGVHVDPRNAQRITSPVAMWLKAIDLLFERLKKSSIQVKLIKGISGCGQQHGTVYWNQEGIKRLEKLDAEATFYDQLKGGFTIANSPIWMDSSTSEECRQFEDSVGGPEKLSEITGSRAYHRFSGPQILKIVKESSEVYKETKRISLISSFVGSLLVGKVMGIEPADGSGMNLMDLRQKKWSAELISLVDQSLANKLGDLVDSNSSQNISDYLVKRYGMDPNCQIISFTGDNPSALVGMGIGAGDMGISLGTSDTVFLTLDDYHACLEGHIFADPVNPDGFMGMLCFKNGSLVRDRVRGRRSWEEVSELLKETTPGNDGKIGFYFDRDEILPSCSVGVFRFDSNGTPLETFDKRTEMRAILEHQCLAKRLYAERMGFQSHGRLILTGGASNNLDIQQMLADVFHREVFVADTTEAAALGGAVRALRVVTGQQEVDKRDLRVVAHPREDHVKDLFVHMVDWLLLRIPHSGIFRNLFKEPNLASGWPPTLILFVSYYGGYAQIFNLALIALNRLIVISMPKQYYFMWTKHLKYITIAVLLVPVALTWHILAGGAAFTCPPPDMCFIMHKRFLGIRNSLYVLIVSLVTGAFIFLVNLATIYFVVSQAKFRNNWGEIKLFILTFLIFTLHLVHAALQTIAYLRGKDQAMMAIVFFLTPFVKDLTCLSAPWFLLITSNAFRRLTTKALKFKKTKPNDSSLFAKRS
;
A
#
# COMPACT_ATOMS: atom_id res chain seq x y z
N MET A 1 11.60 52.37 16.61
CA MET A 1 11.64 51.34 15.56
C MET A 1 10.22 50.89 15.42
N ASP A 2 9.55 51.33 14.36
CA ASP A 2 8.22 50.82 14.05
C ASP A 2 8.35 49.31 13.87
N GLU A 3 7.50 48.53 14.54
CA GLU A 3 7.42 47.09 14.28
C GLU A 3 7.18 46.90 12.77
N PRO A 4 7.89 45.97 12.11
CA PRO A 4 7.65 45.72 10.69
C PRO A 4 6.16 45.39 10.48
N GLU A 5 5.54 46.05 9.50
CA GLU A 5 4.13 45.80 9.15
C GLU A 5 3.91 44.28 8.95
N GLU A 6 2.85 43.75 9.56
CA GLU A 6 2.52 42.34 9.46
C GLU A 6 2.26 41.96 8.00
N GLU A 7 2.98 40.94 7.49
CA GLU A 7 2.71 40.38 6.17
C GLU A 7 1.73 39.20 6.27
N LEU A 8 0.76 39.17 5.35
CA LEU A 8 -0.30 38.18 5.32
C LEU A 8 -0.25 37.30 4.07
N PHE A 9 -0.79 36.09 4.19
CA PHE A 9 -0.85 35.08 3.13
C PHE A 9 -2.26 34.50 3.07
N LEU A 10 -2.83 34.48 1.87
CA LEU A 10 -4.20 34.07 1.63
C LEU A 10 -4.24 32.72 0.91
N GLY A 11 -5.02 31.80 1.46
CA GLY A 11 -5.37 30.54 0.83
C GLY A 11 -6.85 30.50 0.46
N ILE A 12 -7.16 30.16 -0.80
CA ILE A 12 -8.53 30.05 -1.31
C ILE A 12 -8.87 28.59 -1.59
N ASP A 13 -10.07 28.15 -1.23
CA ASP A 13 -10.61 26.83 -1.57
C ASP A 13 -11.94 26.97 -2.29
N LEU A 14 -11.96 26.74 -3.61
CA LEU A 14 -13.19 26.62 -4.40
C LEU A 14 -13.69 25.17 -4.36
N SER A 15 -14.42 24.83 -3.30
CA SER A 15 -14.98 23.50 -3.05
C SER A 15 -16.32 23.30 -3.77
N THR A 16 -16.99 22.16 -3.55
CA THR A 16 -18.24 21.79 -4.22
C THR A 16 -19.44 22.62 -3.75
N GLN A 17 -19.52 22.94 -2.45
CA GLN A 17 -20.69 23.60 -1.85
C GLN A 17 -20.47 25.08 -1.54
N LYS A 18 -19.21 25.49 -1.42
CA LYS A 18 -18.80 26.82 -0.99
C LYS A 18 -17.42 27.16 -1.52
N ILE A 19 -17.12 28.46 -1.57
CA ILE A 19 -15.74 28.97 -1.67
C ILE A 19 -15.31 29.54 -0.32
N LYS A 20 -14.09 29.25 0.12
CA LYS A 20 -13.52 29.75 1.38
C LYS A 20 -12.18 30.45 1.15
N ALA A 21 -11.88 31.43 2.00
CA ALA A 21 -10.61 32.12 2.14
C ALA A 21 -10.13 32.01 3.59
N ILE A 22 -8.85 31.66 3.79
CA ILE A 22 -8.16 31.73 5.07
C ILE A 22 -6.96 32.66 4.91
N VAL A 23 -6.85 33.65 5.80
CA VAL A 23 -5.71 34.57 5.85
C VAL A 23 -4.87 34.25 7.08
N THR A 24 -3.56 34.10 6.85
CA THR A 24 -2.58 33.79 7.90
C THR A 24 -1.44 34.79 7.92
N ASN A 25 -0.74 34.90 9.04
CA ASN A 25 0.55 35.59 9.11
C ASN A 25 1.72 34.63 8.78
N LYS A 26 2.97 35.09 8.91
CA LYS A 26 4.18 34.26 8.70
C LYS A 26 4.31 33.05 9.63
N ASN A 27 3.63 33.07 10.78
CA ASN A 27 3.63 31.96 11.74
C ASN A 27 2.47 30.99 11.51
N LEU A 28 1.70 31.17 10.43
CA LEU A 28 0.48 30.42 10.12
C LEU A 28 -0.66 30.64 11.13
N ASP A 29 -0.61 31.70 11.95
CA ASP A 29 -1.74 32.09 12.80
C ASP A 29 -2.87 32.61 11.92
N ILE A 30 -4.07 32.07 12.08
CA ILE A 30 -5.25 32.49 11.32
C ILE A 30 -5.66 33.90 11.79
N ARG A 31 -5.59 34.87 10.87
CA ARG A 31 -6.00 36.27 11.08
C ARG A 31 -7.44 36.53 10.67
N GLY A 32 -7.99 35.67 9.82
CA GLY A 32 -9.42 35.66 9.57
C GLY A 32 -9.82 34.71 8.46
N GLU A 33 -11.12 34.48 8.38
CA GLU A 33 -11.73 33.56 7.44
C GLU A 33 -12.97 34.18 6.82
N VAL A 34 -13.18 33.89 5.54
CA VAL A 34 -14.37 34.30 4.81
C VAL A 34 -14.85 33.12 3.99
N ALA A 35 -16.15 32.92 3.89
CA ALA A 35 -16.72 31.89 3.02
C ALA A 35 -17.96 32.43 2.29
N VAL A 36 -18.27 31.85 1.14
CA VAL A 36 -19.50 32.06 0.38
C VAL A 36 -20.10 30.69 0.07
N ASP A 37 -21.31 30.46 0.58
CA ASP A 37 -22.08 29.23 0.38
C ASP A 37 -22.93 29.37 -0.87
N PHE A 38 -22.85 28.41 -1.80
CA PHE A 38 -23.44 28.57 -3.11
C PHE A 38 -24.97 28.59 -3.09
N ASP A 39 -25.59 27.67 -2.35
CA ASP A 39 -27.05 27.57 -2.31
C ASP A 39 -27.67 28.73 -1.52
N ARG A 40 -27.01 29.15 -0.44
CA ARG A 40 -27.48 30.27 0.40
C ARG A 40 -27.22 31.63 -0.24
N ASP A 41 -26.01 31.86 -0.73
CA ASP A 41 -25.56 33.18 -1.16
C ASP A 41 -25.79 33.42 -2.67
N SER A 42 -26.13 32.38 -3.44
CA SER A 42 -26.49 32.50 -4.87
C SER A 42 -27.64 31.55 -5.27
N PRO A 43 -28.81 31.65 -4.59
CA PRO A 43 -29.93 30.73 -4.78
C PRO A 43 -30.53 30.78 -6.20
N GLU A 44 -30.27 31.85 -6.97
CA GLU A 44 -30.75 31.99 -8.35
C GLU A 44 -30.20 30.94 -9.31
N PHE A 45 -29.06 30.30 -8.99
CA PHE A 45 -28.52 29.19 -9.77
C PHE A 45 -29.23 27.86 -9.49
N LYS A 46 -30.10 27.80 -8.47
CA LYS A 46 -30.94 26.62 -8.16
C LYS A 46 -30.16 25.32 -7.99
N THR A 47 -28.97 25.41 -7.42
CA THR A 47 -28.17 24.25 -7.05
C THR A 47 -28.73 23.57 -5.80
N GLN A 48 -28.37 22.30 -5.61
CA GLN A 48 -28.52 21.60 -4.35
C GLN A 48 -27.15 21.08 -3.96
N ASN A 49 -26.64 21.52 -2.82
CA ASN A 49 -25.25 21.37 -2.39
C ASN A 49 -24.26 21.84 -3.48
N GLY A 50 -24.54 22.95 -4.14
CA GLY A 50 -23.66 23.53 -5.17
C GLY A 50 -23.63 22.80 -6.52
N VAL A 51 -24.50 21.81 -6.73
CA VAL A 51 -24.51 21.00 -7.95
C VAL A 51 -25.90 20.92 -8.61
N HIS A 52 -25.89 20.57 -9.90
CA HIS A 52 -27.02 20.14 -10.70
C HIS A 52 -26.85 18.67 -11.09
N VAL A 53 -27.89 17.88 -10.88
CA VAL A 53 -28.00 16.51 -11.38
C VAL A 53 -28.84 16.54 -12.66
N ASP A 54 -28.36 15.97 -13.77
CA ASP A 54 -29.14 15.94 -15.01
C ASP A 54 -30.40 15.07 -14.82
N PRO A 55 -31.62 15.60 -15.04
CA PRO A 55 -32.86 14.83 -14.86
C PRO A 55 -32.97 13.63 -15.81
N ARG A 56 -32.21 13.60 -16.90
CA ARG A 56 -32.19 12.49 -17.88
C ARG A 56 -31.08 11.48 -17.60
N ASN A 57 -30.08 11.85 -16.81
CA ASN A 57 -28.97 10.98 -16.43
C ASN A 57 -28.46 11.36 -15.04
N ALA A 58 -28.91 10.63 -14.02
CA ALA A 58 -28.53 10.90 -12.62
C ALA A 58 -27.02 10.75 -12.34
N GLN A 59 -26.25 10.12 -13.23
CA GLN A 59 -24.79 10.03 -13.13
C GLN A 59 -24.08 11.30 -13.62
N ARG A 60 -24.78 12.16 -14.38
CA ARG A 60 -24.22 13.41 -14.90
C ARG A 60 -24.44 14.52 -13.87
N ILE A 61 -23.35 15.00 -13.29
CA ILE A 61 -23.36 15.98 -12.20
C ILE A 61 -22.45 17.16 -12.57
N THR A 62 -23.01 18.36 -12.52
CA THR A 62 -22.33 19.57 -13.01
C THR A 62 -22.54 20.74 -12.06
N SER A 63 -21.70 21.77 -12.18
CA SER A 63 -21.86 23.03 -11.46
C SER A 63 -21.76 24.23 -12.43
N PRO A 64 -22.58 25.28 -12.26
CA PRO A 64 -22.52 26.45 -13.14
C PRO A 64 -21.23 27.25 -12.95
N VAL A 65 -20.46 27.48 -14.02
CA VAL A 65 -19.23 28.30 -13.97
C VAL A 65 -19.54 29.73 -13.53
N ALA A 66 -20.70 30.25 -13.94
CA ALA A 66 -21.15 31.59 -13.57
C ALA A 66 -21.42 31.73 -12.06
N MET A 67 -21.80 30.65 -11.38
CA MET A 67 -21.95 30.63 -9.92
C MET A 67 -20.60 30.81 -9.24
N TRP A 68 -19.55 30.14 -9.74
CA TRP A 68 -18.20 30.29 -9.20
C TRP A 68 -17.65 31.71 -9.39
N LEU A 69 -17.90 32.33 -10.55
CA LEU A 69 -17.53 33.74 -10.77
C LEU A 69 -18.16 34.66 -9.72
N LYS A 70 -19.49 34.56 -9.54
CA LYS A 70 -20.21 35.37 -8.55
C LYS A 70 -19.73 35.07 -7.13
N ALA A 71 -19.45 33.82 -6.81
CA ALA A 71 -18.96 33.44 -5.49
C ALA A 71 -17.57 34.04 -5.19
N ILE A 72 -16.69 34.12 -6.19
CA ILE A 72 -15.38 34.78 -6.07
C ILE A 72 -15.54 36.29 -5.88
N ASP A 73 -16.45 36.94 -6.62
CA ASP A 73 -16.79 38.36 -6.40
C ASP A 73 -17.22 38.60 -4.95
N LEU A 74 -18.18 37.80 -4.46
CA LEU A 74 -18.68 37.89 -3.09
C LEU A 74 -17.59 37.60 -2.05
N LEU A 75 -16.66 36.68 -2.34
CA LEU A 75 -15.55 36.35 -1.44
C LEU A 75 -14.65 37.57 -1.22
N PHE A 76 -14.21 38.24 -2.29
CA PHE A 76 -13.37 39.43 -2.19
C PHE A 76 -14.11 40.64 -1.63
N GLU A 77 -15.40 40.79 -1.91
CA GLU A 77 -16.23 41.81 -1.25
C GLU A 77 -16.31 41.60 0.26
N ARG A 78 -16.53 40.36 0.70
CA ARG A 78 -16.55 40.02 2.14
C ARG A 78 -15.17 40.19 2.77
N LEU A 79 -14.10 39.83 2.06
CA LEU A 79 -12.73 40.05 2.52
C LEU A 79 -12.43 41.55 2.72
N LYS A 80 -12.79 42.39 1.76
CA LYS A 80 -12.64 43.86 1.83
C LYS A 80 -13.46 44.48 2.97
N LYS A 81 -14.63 43.92 3.29
CA LYS A 81 -15.51 44.38 4.39
C LYS A 81 -15.11 43.83 5.76
N SER A 82 -14.20 42.84 5.81
CA SER A 82 -13.71 42.25 7.05
C SER A 82 -12.69 43.17 7.74
N SER A 83 -12.22 42.76 8.92
CA SER A 83 -11.12 43.44 9.62
C SER A 83 -9.74 43.20 8.99
N ILE A 84 -9.65 42.35 7.95
CA ILE A 84 -8.38 42.01 7.30
C ILE A 84 -7.94 43.17 6.41
N GLN A 85 -6.72 43.64 6.63
CA GLN A 85 -6.08 44.63 5.76
C GLN A 85 -5.57 43.95 4.49
N VAL A 86 -6.40 43.90 3.45
CA VAL A 86 -6.10 43.19 2.19
C VAL A 86 -4.82 43.67 1.48
N LYS A 87 -4.39 44.91 1.74
CA LYS A 87 -3.11 45.47 1.25
C LYS A 87 -1.88 44.84 1.89
N LEU A 88 -2.02 44.14 3.02
CA LEU A 88 -0.93 43.42 3.68
C LEU A 88 -0.72 42.02 3.12
N ILE A 89 -1.62 41.54 2.23
CA ILE A 89 -1.51 40.22 1.61
C ILE A 89 -0.38 40.24 0.56
N LYS A 90 0.68 39.48 0.81
CA LYS A 90 1.86 39.39 -0.06
C LYS A 90 1.82 38.21 -1.02
N GLY A 91 1.08 37.17 -0.68
CA GLY A 91 0.93 35.97 -1.49
C GLY A 91 -0.47 35.39 -1.43
N ILE A 92 -0.94 34.87 -2.57
CA ILE A 92 -2.19 34.11 -2.68
C ILE A 92 -1.91 32.81 -3.41
N SER A 93 -2.37 31.70 -2.85
CA SER A 93 -2.55 30.46 -3.58
C SER A 93 -3.86 29.82 -3.15
N GLY A 94 -4.11 28.60 -3.60
CA GLY A 94 -5.31 27.91 -3.24
C GLY A 94 -5.54 26.63 -4.02
N CYS A 95 -6.77 26.18 -3.93
CA CYS A 95 -7.24 24.99 -4.58
C CYS A 95 -8.62 25.15 -5.22
N GLY A 96 -8.88 24.25 -6.15
CA GLY A 96 -10.23 23.96 -6.62
C GLY A 96 -10.55 22.49 -6.38
N GLN A 97 -11.84 22.17 -6.25
CA GLN A 97 -12.28 20.77 -6.26
C GLN A 97 -11.70 20.05 -7.49
N GLN A 98 -11.05 18.91 -7.27
CA GLN A 98 -10.27 18.25 -8.31
C GLN A 98 -11.12 17.79 -9.51
N HIS A 99 -10.43 17.54 -10.62
CA HIS A 99 -10.93 16.94 -11.85
C HIS A 99 -11.90 17.80 -12.69
N GLY A 100 -12.63 18.72 -12.08
CA GLY A 100 -13.60 19.55 -12.79
C GLY A 100 -12.93 20.49 -13.79
N THR A 101 -13.60 20.73 -14.92
CA THR A 101 -13.03 21.42 -16.08
C THR A 101 -13.84 22.63 -16.53
N VAL A 102 -13.16 23.72 -16.89
CA VAL A 102 -13.76 24.95 -17.42
C VAL A 102 -13.30 25.17 -18.86
N TYR A 103 -14.24 25.48 -19.76
CA TYR A 103 -14.01 25.54 -21.20
C TYR A 103 -14.18 26.98 -21.69
N TRP A 104 -13.07 27.67 -21.93
CA TRP A 104 -13.06 29.05 -22.37
C TRP A 104 -13.21 29.17 -23.88
N ASN A 105 -13.99 30.14 -24.34
CA ASN A 105 -13.95 30.58 -25.74
C ASN A 105 -12.94 31.74 -25.91
N GLN A 106 -12.73 32.15 -27.15
CA GLN A 106 -11.78 33.22 -27.48
C GLN A 106 -12.14 34.57 -26.83
N GLU A 107 -13.43 34.84 -26.69
CA GLU A 107 -13.94 36.11 -26.16
C GLU A 107 -13.75 36.19 -24.64
N GLY A 108 -14.00 35.09 -23.92
CA GLY A 108 -13.73 34.99 -22.48
C GLY A 108 -12.26 35.25 -22.15
N ILE A 109 -11.34 34.70 -22.94
CA ILE A 109 -9.89 34.95 -22.78
C ILE A 109 -9.57 36.44 -22.98
N LYS A 110 -10.09 37.07 -24.04
CA LYS A 110 -9.86 38.51 -24.31
C LYS A 110 -10.42 39.41 -23.21
N ARG A 111 -11.58 39.07 -22.66
CA ARG A 111 -12.20 39.83 -21.56
C ARG A 111 -11.44 39.67 -20.26
N LEU A 112 -10.94 38.47 -19.98
CA LEU A 112 -10.09 38.21 -18.82
C LEU A 112 -8.82 39.09 -18.82
N GLU A 113 -8.21 39.29 -19.99
CA GLU A 113 -7.03 40.15 -20.16
C GLU A 113 -7.33 41.66 -20.05
N LYS A 114 -8.61 42.05 -20.06
CA LYS A 114 -9.07 43.45 -20.11
C LYS A 114 -10.18 43.74 -19.09
N LEU A 115 -10.03 43.21 -17.89
CA LEU A 115 -10.98 43.41 -16.81
C LEU A 115 -11.06 44.89 -16.38
N ASP A 116 -12.28 45.39 -16.26
CA ASP A 116 -12.63 46.70 -15.73
C ASP A 116 -12.97 46.61 -14.25
N ALA A 117 -12.31 47.42 -13.42
CA ALA A 117 -12.47 47.43 -11.96
C ALA A 117 -13.87 47.85 -11.49
N GLU A 118 -14.64 48.54 -12.34
CA GLU A 118 -15.99 49.00 -12.00
C GLU A 118 -17.05 47.88 -12.07
N ALA A 119 -16.78 46.79 -12.80
CA ALA A 119 -17.70 45.66 -12.95
C ALA A 119 -17.21 44.39 -12.25
N THR A 120 -18.11 43.45 -11.99
CA THR A 120 -17.78 42.15 -11.35
C THR A 120 -17.18 41.17 -12.36
N PHE A 121 -16.51 40.10 -11.90
CA PHE A 121 -16.13 39.00 -12.79
C PHE A 121 -17.36 38.35 -13.43
N TYR A 122 -18.42 38.15 -12.65
CA TYR A 122 -19.67 37.56 -13.11
C TYR A 122 -20.27 38.32 -14.31
N ASP A 123 -20.33 39.65 -14.24
CA ASP A 123 -20.93 40.47 -15.30
C ASP A 123 -20.06 40.49 -16.56
N GLN A 124 -18.74 40.57 -16.40
CA GLN A 124 -17.80 40.74 -17.51
C GLN A 124 -17.54 39.44 -18.28
N LEU A 125 -17.44 38.31 -17.57
CA LEU A 125 -17.06 37.02 -18.18
C LEU A 125 -18.27 36.18 -18.61
N LYS A 126 -19.50 36.71 -18.49
CA LYS A 126 -20.71 36.06 -18.99
C LYS A 126 -20.62 35.78 -20.50
N GLY A 127 -20.86 34.52 -20.88
CA GLY A 127 -20.72 34.07 -22.27
C GLY A 127 -19.27 33.87 -22.73
N GLY A 128 -18.29 33.96 -21.82
CA GLY A 128 -16.87 33.66 -22.09
C GLY A 128 -16.53 32.16 -22.08
N PHE A 129 -17.52 31.30 -21.83
CA PHE A 129 -17.34 29.85 -21.71
C PHE A 129 -18.24 29.11 -22.70
N THR A 130 -17.69 28.10 -23.36
CA THR A 130 -18.43 27.24 -24.29
C THR A 130 -19.30 26.22 -23.56
N ILE A 131 -18.90 25.81 -22.36
CA ILE A 131 -19.65 24.93 -21.46
C ILE A 131 -20.04 25.73 -20.22
N ALA A 132 -21.34 26.01 -20.05
CA ALA A 132 -21.85 26.80 -18.93
C ALA A 132 -21.86 26.02 -17.60
N ASN A 133 -22.10 24.71 -17.68
CA ASN A 133 -22.15 23.81 -16.53
C ASN A 133 -20.97 22.84 -16.61
N SER A 134 -19.98 23.08 -15.77
CA SER A 134 -18.75 22.29 -15.70
C SER A 134 -19.04 20.90 -15.14
N PRO A 135 -18.55 19.80 -15.74
CA PRO A 135 -18.53 18.51 -15.07
C PRO A 135 -17.60 18.58 -13.86
N ILE A 136 -18.00 18.00 -12.75
CA ILE A 136 -17.26 18.02 -11.48
C ILE A 136 -16.90 16.61 -11.00
N TRP A 137 -16.14 16.51 -9.91
CA TRP A 137 -15.64 15.23 -9.39
C TRP A 137 -16.72 14.18 -9.06
N MET A 138 -17.96 14.61 -8.87
CA MET A 138 -19.10 13.72 -8.59
C MET A 138 -19.65 13.04 -9.85
N ASP A 139 -19.31 13.52 -11.05
CA ASP A 139 -19.82 12.95 -12.31
C ASP A 139 -19.29 11.53 -12.53
N SER A 140 -20.20 10.59 -12.76
CA SER A 140 -19.89 9.18 -13.01
C SER A 140 -20.36 8.69 -14.38
N SER A 141 -20.53 9.59 -15.35
CA SER A 141 -21.29 9.35 -16.58
C SER A 141 -20.45 9.00 -17.83
N THR A 142 -19.18 8.62 -17.63
CA THR A 142 -18.14 8.43 -18.66
C THR A 142 -17.58 6.99 -18.71
N SER A 143 -18.42 6.00 -18.41
CA SER A 143 -17.98 4.58 -18.34
C SER A 143 -17.35 4.09 -19.64
N GLU A 144 -17.88 4.54 -20.78
CA GLU A 144 -17.37 4.16 -22.09
C GLU A 144 -16.02 4.84 -22.38
N GLU A 145 -15.90 6.12 -22.07
CA GLU A 145 -14.65 6.86 -22.21
C GLU A 145 -13.55 6.27 -21.33
N CYS A 146 -13.86 5.87 -20.09
CA CYS A 146 -12.89 5.20 -19.22
C CYS A 146 -12.33 3.92 -19.85
N ARG A 147 -13.19 3.08 -20.44
CA ARG A 147 -12.74 1.87 -21.16
C ARG A 147 -11.81 2.23 -22.32
N GLN A 148 -12.14 3.26 -23.09
CA GLN A 148 -11.32 3.69 -24.21
C GLN A 148 -9.93 4.18 -23.78
N PHE A 149 -9.83 4.87 -22.64
CA PHE A 149 -8.54 5.25 -22.04
C PHE A 149 -7.72 4.04 -21.57
N GLU A 150 -8.37 3.03 -20.97
CA GLU A 150 -7.68 1.81 -20.55
C GLU A 150 -7.22 1.01 -21.78
N ASP A 151 -8.09 0.79 -22.76
CA ASP A 151 -7.81 0.00 -23.97
C ASP A 151 -6.73 0.64 -24.85
N SER A 152 -6.68 1.98 -24.94
CA SER A 152 -5.74 2.68 -25.83
C SER A 152 -4.28 2.40 -25.49
N VAL A 153 -3.97 2.19 -24.21
CA VAL A 153 -2.61 1.94 -23.72
C VAL A 153 -2.37 0.48 -23.33
N GLY A 154 -3.33 -0.42 -23.58
CA GLY A 154 -3.20 -1.85 -23.30
C GLY A 154 -3.64 -2.31 -21.91
N GLY A 155 -4.45 -1.51 -21.21
CA GLY A 155 -5.18 -1.90 -20.01
C GLY A 155 -5.04 -0.92 -18.83
N PRO A 156 -5.82 -1.15 -17.75
CA PRO A 156 -5.86 -0.27 -16.58
C PRO A 156 -4.52 -0.16 -15.84
N GLU A 157 -3.73 -1.23 -15.80
CA GLU A 157 -2.41 -1.24 -15.16
C GLU A 157 -1.44 -0.34 -15.92
N LYS A 158 -1.44 -0.43 -17.26
CA LYS A 158 -0.58 0.40 -18.09
C LYS A 158 -0.97 1.87 -18.05
N LEU A 159 -2.27 2.17 -18.03
CA LEU A 159 -2.75 3.54 -17.81
C LEU A 159 -2.32 4.05 -16.43
N SER A 160 -2.39 3.20 -15.40
CA SER A 160 -1.90 3.54 -14.07
C SER A 160 -0.40 3.77 -14.03
N GLU A 161 0.42 3.05 -14.80
CA GLU A 161 1.88 3.25 -14.92
C GLU A 161 2.27 4.56 -15.63
N ILE A 162 1.38 5.09 -16.46
CA ILE A 162 1.60 6.36 -17.17
C ILE A 162 1.12 7.51 -16.29
N THR A 163 -0.11 7.41 -15.78
CA THR A 163 -0.84 8.55 -15.22
C THR A 163 -0.96 8.55 -13.70
N GLY A 164 -0.51 7.47 -13.03
CA GLY A 164 -0.69 7.28 -11.59
C GLY A 164 -2.09 6.81 -11.18
N SER A 165 -2.98 6.54 -12.13
CA SER A 165 -4.32 5.98 -11.87
C SER A 165 -4.81 5.18 -13.07
N ARG A 166 -5.61 4.14 -12.82
CA ARG A 166 -6.51 3.62 -13.88
C ARG A 166 -7.52 4.69 -14.31
N ALA A 167 -8.39 4.38 -15.28
CA ALA A 167 -9.41 5.34 -15.69
C ALA A 167 -10.51 5.44 -14.63
N TYR A 168 -10.87 6.66 -14.25
CA TYR A 168 -11.99 6.93 -13.34
C TYR A 168 -12.94 7.93 -13.99
N HIS A 169 -14.25 7.74 -13.80
CA HIS A 169 -15.27 8.53 -14.50
C HIS A 169 -15.11 10.04 -14.36
N ARG A 170 -14.75 10.46 -13.15
CA ARG A 170 -14.60 11.87 -12.81
C ARG A 170 -13.35 12.52 -13.40
N PHE A 171 -12.35 11.75 -13.81
CA PHE A 171 -11.09 12.30 -14.31
C PHE A 171 -11.31 13.10 -15.58
N SER A 172 -10.55 14.19 -15.72
CA SER A 172 -10.82 15.20 -16.74
C SER A 172 -10.71 14.68 -18.18
N GLY A 173 -9.77 13.77 -18.47
CA GLY A 173 -9.58 13.17 -19.79
C GLY A 173 -10.86 12.49 -20.31
N PRO A 174 -11.40 11.49 -19.58
CA PRO A 174 -12.69 10.88 -19.92
C PRO A 174 -13.84 11.89 -20.08
N GLN A 175 -13.93 12.91 -19.22
CA GLN A 175 -14.97 13.96 -19.33
C GLN A 175 -14.80 14.81 -20.60
N ILE A 176 -13.57 15.19 -20.95
CA ILE A 176 -13.28 15.94 -22.18
C ILE A 176 -13.58 15.08 -23.41
N LEU A 177 -13.20 13.81 -23.42
CA LEU A 177 -13.51 12.89 -24.53
C LEU A 177 -15.02 12.75 -24.75
N LYS A 178 -15.80 12.67 -23.66
CA LYS A 178 -17.26 12.68 -23.75
C LYS A 178 -17.78 13.96 -24.40
N ILE A 179 -17.27 15.12 -24.02
CA ILE A 179 -17.67 16.41 -24.62
C ILE A 179 -17.28 16.48 -26.10
N VAL A 180 -16.11 15.97 -26.49
CA VAL A 180 -15.71 15.88 -27.91
C VAL A 180 -16.71 15.06 -28.72
N LYS A 181 -17.18 13.93 -28.18
CA LYS A 181 -18.17 13.05 -28.83
C LYS A 181 -19.59 13.63 -28.86
N GLU A 182 -20.06 14.18 -27.73
CA GLU A 182 -21.43 14.67 -27.60
C GLU A 182 -21.64 16.06 -28.23
N SER A 183 -20.59 16.88 -28.32
CA SER A 183 -20.70 18.30 -28.65
C SER A 183 -19.43 18.82 -29.35
N SER A 184 -19.11 18.22 -30.49
CA SER A 184 -17.89 18.51 -31.25
C SER A 184 -17.76 20.00 -31.65
N GLU A 185 -18.87 20.66 -31.95
CA GLU A 185 -18.97 22.08 -32.31
C GLU A 185 -18.53 22.96 -31.14
N VAL A 186 -19.05 22.65 -29.94
CA VAL A 186 -18.71 23.35 -28.69
C VAL A 186 -17.23 23.17 -28.35
N TYR A 187 -16.69 21.97 -28.57
CA TYR A 187 -15.25 21.72 -28.39
C TYR A 187 -14.38 22.47 -29.40
N LYS A 188 -14.80 22.61 -30.68
CA LYS A 188 -14.08 23.40 -31.70
C LYS A 188 -14.01 24.89 -31.34
N GLU A 189 -15.09 25.43 -30.77
CA GLU A 189 -15.14 26.82 -30.28
C GLU A 189 -14.27 27.05 -29.04
N THR A 190 -14.05 26.00 -28.23
CA THR A 190 -13.22 26.07 -27.03
C THR A 190 -11.77 26.35 -27.41
N LYS A 191 -11.18 27.38 -26.80
CA LYS A 191 -9.78 27.78 -27.01
C LYS A 191 -8.85 27.40 -25.87
N ARG A 192 -9.39 27.29 -24.66
CA ARG A 192 -8.66 26.86 -23.47
C ARG A 192 -9.53 25.96 -22.59
N ILE A 193 -8.92 24.95 -22.00
CA ILE A 193 -9.50 24.12 -20.95
C ILE A 193 -8.66 24.30 -19.69
N SER A 194 -9.30 24.68 -18.59
CA SER A 194 -8.68 24.81 -17.27
C SER A 194 -9.24 23.75 -16.33
N LEU A 195 -8.46 23.34 -15.33
CA LEU A 195 -9.04 22.77 -14.12
C LEU A 195 -9.65 23.88 -13.28
N ILE A 196 -10.53 23.55 -12.34
CA ILE A 196 -11.15 24.54 -11.45
C ILE A 196 -10.08 25.32 -10.66
N SER A 197 -8.99 24.66 -10.26
CA SER A 197 -7.81 25.28 -9.63
C SER A 197 -7.20 26.38 -10.51
N SER A 198 -6.76 26.03 -11.72
CA SER A 198 -6.14 26.99 -12.65
C SER A 198 -7.12 28.03 -13.18
N PHE A 199 -8.43 27.74 -13.21
CA PHE A 199 -9.48 28.72 -13.46
C PHE A 199 -9.50 29.82 -12.40
N VAL A 200 -9.48 29.48 -11.10
CA VAL A 200 -9.42 30.49 -10.02
C VAL A 200 -8.14 31.31 -10.14
N GLY A 201 -6.98 30.67 -10.27
CA GLY A 201 -5.71 31.37 -10.48
C GLY A 201 -5.74 32.32 -11.68
N SER A 202 -6.39 31.92 -12.78
CA SER A 202 -6.53 32.75 -13.98
C SER A 202 -7.27 34.06 -13.72
N LEU A 203 -8.33 34.02 -12.91
CA LEU A 203 -9.09 35.20 -12.53
C LEU A 203 -8.26 36.17 -11.69
N LEU A 204 -7.45 35.65 -10.76
CA LEU A 204 -6.65 36.50 -9.88
C LEU A 204 -5.52 37.22 -10.62
N VAL A 205 -4.89 36.53 -11.59
CA VAL A 205 -3.81 37.10 -12.42
C VAL A 205 -4.37 37.95 -13.56
N GLY A 206 -5.64 37.78 -13.94
CA GLY A 206 -6.25 38.49 -15.07
C GLY A 206 -5.77 37.98 -16.43
N LYS A 207 -5.35 36.72 -16.50
CA LYS A 207 -4.99 36.00 -17.73
C LYS A 207 -4.99 34.51 -17.46
N VAL A 208 -5.08 33.70 -18.52
CA VAL A 208 -5.13 32.25 -18.39
C VAL A 208 -3.85 31.70 -17.75
N MET A 209 -4.00 31.00 -16.63
CA MET A 209 -2.93 30.31 -15.91
C MET A 209 -2.78 28.86 -16.40
N GLY A 210 -1.55 28.33 -16.29
CA GLY A 210 -1.26 26.93 -16.56
C GLY A 210 -1.84 25.98 -15.50
N ILE A 211 -1.95 24.70 -15.85
CA ILE A 211 -2.23 23.63 -14.90
C ILE A 211 -0.89 23.19 -14.29
N GLU A 212 -0.86 22.98 -12.98
CA GLU A 212 0.33 22.44 -12.31
C GLU A 212 0.24 20.91 -12.16
N PRO A 213 1.38 20.19 -12.05
CA PRO A 213 1.42 18.73 -12.07
C PRO A 213 0.54 18.01 -11.05
N ALA A 214 0.41 18.48 -9.81
CA ALA A 214 -0.31 17.75 -8.77
C ALA A 214 -1.80 17.63 -9.12
N ASP A 215 -2.47 18.71 -9.52
CA ASP A 215 -3.85 18.65 -10.00
C ASP A 215 -3.95 18.05 -11.42
N GLY A 216 -2.96 18.30 -12.28
CA GLY A 216 -2.85 17.70 -13.62
C GLY A 216 -2.77 16.16 -13.59
N SER A 217 -2.35 15.59 -12.46
CA SER A 217 -2.33 14.14 -12.24
C SER A 217 -3.74 13.54 -12.19
N GLY A 218 -4.75 14.34 -11.81
CA GLY A 218 -6.16 13.94 -11.73
C GLY A 218 -6.89 13.89 -13.08
N MET A 219 -6.17 13.82 -14.20
CA MET A 219 -6.74 13.97 -15.54
C MET A 219 -6.68 12.71 -16.42
N ASN A 220 -5.88 11.70 -16.09
CA ASN A 220 -5.51 10.60 -17.00
C ASN A 220 -4.93 11.10 -18.34
N LEU A 221 -4.25 12.24 -18.36
CA LEU A 221 -3.64 12.82 -19.58
C LEU A 221 -2.14 13.08 -19.45
N MET A 222 -1.61 13.15 -18.23
CA MET A 222 -0.21 13.43 -17.95
C MET A 222 0.57 12.13 -17.77
N ASP A 223 1.74 12.03 -18.40
CA ASP A 223 2.78 11.10 -17.96
C ASP A 223 3.36 11.67 -16.65
N LEU A 224 3.03 10.99 -15.55
CA LEU A 224 3.29 11.47 -14.21
C LEU A 224 4.79 11.51 -13.86
N ARG A 225 5.58 10.57 -14.40
CA ARG A 225 7.04 10.54 -14.16
C ARG A 225 7.74 11.67 -14.90
N GLN A 226 7.28 11.99 -16.11
CA GLN A 226 7.85 13.07 -16.91
C GLN A 226 7.26 14.44 -16.60
N LYS A 227 6.11 14.49 -15.92
CA LYS A 227 5.30 15.69 -15.68
C LYS A 227 5.01 16.46 -16.97
N LYS A 228 4.64 15.71 -18.01
CA LYS A 228 4.30 16.21 -19.35
C LYS A 228 3.04 15.52 -19.84
N TRP A 229 2.28 16.18 -20.70
CA TRP A 229 1.14 15.54 -21.34
C TRP A 229 1.59 14.32 -22.17
N SER A 230 0.93 13.18 -21.98
CA SER A 230 1.16 11.99 -22.78
C SER A 230 0.60 12.21 -24.18
N ALA A 231 1.47 12.22 -25.20
CA ALA A 231 1.05 12.45 -26.58
C ALA A 231 0.01 11.42 -27.06
N GLU A 232 0.12 10.17 -26.60
CA GLU A 232 -0.83 9.10 -26.90
C GLU A 232 -2.20 9.38 -26.30
N LEU A 233 -2.27 9.72 -25.00
CA LEU A 233 -3.52 9.98 -24.29
C LEU A 233 -4.18 11.30 -24.74
N ILE A 234 -3.39 12.30 -25.10
CA ILE A 234 -3.88 13.52 -25.75
C ILE A 234 -4.51 13.20 -27.10
N SER A 235 -3.82 12.41 -27.94
CA SER A 235 -4.30 12.06 -29.28
C SER A 235 -5.55 11.19 -29.27
N LEU A 236 -5.73 10.36 -28.22
CA LEU A 236 -6.97 9.62 -27.99
C LEU A 236 -8.18 10.56 -27.88
N VAL A 237 -8.01 11.70 -27.20
CA VAL A 237 -9.10 12.67 -27.04
C VAL A 237 -9.28 13.50 -28.31
N ASP A 238 -8.24 14.25 -28.69
CA ASP A 238 -8.18 15.04 -29.91
C ASP A 238 -6.78 15.66 -30.07
N GLN A 239 -6.24 15.72 -31.29
CA GLN A 239 -4.89 16.26 -31.54
C GLN A 239 -4.71 17.72 -31.11
N SER A 240 -5.78 18.53 -31.09
CA SER A 240 -5.72 19.93 -30.66
C SER A 240 -5.81 20.11 -29.14
N LEU A 241 -6.04 19.04 -28.37
CA LEU A 241 -6.21 19.12 -26.91
C LEU A 241 -4.97 19.68 -26.22
N ALA A 242 -3.76 19.31 -26.64
CA ALA A 242 -2.52 19.86 -26.07
C ALA A 242 -2.49 21.40 -26.12
N ASN A 243 -2.90 22.01 -27.23
CA ASN A 243 -2.97 23.47 -27.37
C ASN A 243 -4.04 24.08 -26.46
N LYS A 244 -5.16 23.38 -26.25
CA LYS A 244 -6.25 23.83 -25.37
C LYS A 244 -5.89 23.70 -23.89
N LEU A 245 -5.02 22.78 -23.50
CA LEU A 245 -4.51 22.67 -22.12
C LEU A 245 -3.31 23.60 -21.89
N GLY A 246 -2.50 23.84 -22.93
CA GLY A 246 -1.17 24.45 -22.85
C GLY A 246 -0.19 23.61 -22.03
N ASP A 247 1.02 24.12 -21.87
CA ASP A 247 2.04 23.42 -21.08
C ASP A 247 1.72 23.43 -19.59
N LEU A 248 2.18 22.39 -18.90
CA LEU A 248 2.18 22.35 -17.44
C LEU A 248 3.14 23.40 -16.89
N VAL A 249 2.74 24.07 -15.82
CA VAL A 249 3.58 25.06 -15.11
C VAL A 249 4.14 24.47 -13.83
N ASP A 250 5.24 25.02 -13.33
CA ASP A 250 5.78 24.61 -12.04
C ASP A 250 4.76 24.84 -10.90
N SER A 251 4.67 23.91 -9.95
CA SER A 251 3.77 24.03 -8.79
C SER A 251 4.11 25.23 -7.89
N ASN A 252 5.33 25.76 -7.97
CA ASN A 252 5.78 26.98 -7.29
C ASN A 252 5.78 28.21 -8.21
N SER A 253 5.29 28.13 -9.45
CA SER A 253 5.25 29.29 -10.35
C SER A 253 4.42 30.41 -9.75
N SER A 254 4.91 31.65 -9.84
CA SER A 254 4.22 32.83 -9.33
C SER A 254 4.09 33.92 -10.40
N GLN A 255 3.02 34.70 -10.31
CA GLN A 255 2.74 35.82 -11.20
C GLN A 255 2.14 36.98 -10.40
N ASN A 256 2.30 38.21 -10.88
CA ASN A 256 1.68 39.36 -10.21
C ASN A 256 0.15 39.26 -10.24
N ILE A 257 -0.49 39.73 -9.17
CA ILE A 257 -1.94 39.93 -9.11
C ILE A 257 -2.41 40.89 -10.22
N SER A 258 -3.65 40.72 -10.67
CA SER A 258 -4.25 41.61 -11.66
C SER A 258 -4.47 43.03 -11.15
N ASP A 259 -4.27 44.01 -12.03
CA ASP A 259 -4.64 45.41 -11.80
C ASP A 259 -6.12 45.56 -11.41
N TYR A 260 -6.98 44.65 -11.87
CA TYR A 260 -8.39 44.58 -11.51
C TYR A 260 -8.57 44.44 -9.99
N LEU A 261 -7.93 43.46 -9.36
CA LEU A 261 -8.05 43.23 -7.93
C LEU A 261 -7.39 44.34 -7.11
N VAL A 262 -6.30 44.92 -7.61
CA VAL A 262 -5.64 46.08 -7.00
C VAL A 262 -6.60 47.27 -6.95
N LYS A 263 -7.20 47.66 -8.09
CA LYS A 263 -8.07 48.84 -8.18
C LYS A 263 -9.41 48.63 -7.49
N ARG A 264 -10.05 47.47 -7.68
CA ARG A 264 -11.39 47.19 -7.15
C ARG A 264 -11.38 46.89 -5.65
N TYR A 265 -10.44 46.06 -5.20
CA TYR A 265 -10.43 45.55 -3.82
C TYR A 265 -9.33 46.15 -2.95
N GLY A 266 -8.35 46.87 -3.51
CA GLY A 266 -7.28 47.52 -2.74
C GLY A 266 -6.13 46.59 -2.37
N MET A 267 -5.94 45.50 -3.13
CA MET A 267 -4.85 44.54 -2.94
C MET A 267 -3.48 45.19 -3.21
N ASP A 268 -2.42 44.63 -2.64
CA ASP A 268 -1.05 45.06 -2.93
C ASP A 268 -0.69 44.79 -4.41
N PRO A 269 -0.26 45.77 -5.20
CA PRO A 269 0.20 45.53 -6.57
C PRO A 269 1.41 44.59 -6.67
N ASN A 270 2.15 44.36 -5.58
CA ASN A 270 3.26 43.41 -5.52
C ASN A 270 2.84 42.01 -5.06
N CYS A 271 1.55 41.81 -4.72
CA CYS A 271 1.05 40.52 -4.29
C CYS A 271 1.28 39.45 -5.37
N GLN A 272 1.86 38.33 -4.97
CA GLN A 272 2.13 37.20 -5.86
C GLN A 272 0.98 36.19 -5.83
N ILE A 273 0.55 35.75 -7.02
CA ILE A 273 -0.38 34.63 -7.20
C ILE A 273 0.45 33.40 -7.57
N ILE A 274 0.47 32.42 -6.68
CA ILE A 274 1.17 31.15 -6.87
C ILE A 274 0.20 30.18 -7.56
N SER A 275 0.71 29.31 -8.44
CA SER A 275 -0.05 28.21 -9.08
C SER A 275 -1.06 27.60 -8.11
N PHE A 276 -2.32 27.49 -8.51
CA PHE A 276 -3.34 26.79 -7.73
C PHE A 276 -3.24 25.28 -7.97
N THR A 277 -3.64 24.48 -6.99
CA THR A 277 -3.58 23.01 -7.05
C THR A 277 -4.93 22.37 -6.75
N GLY A 278 -5.01 21.04 -6.69
CA GLY A 278 -6.21 20.32 -6.27
C GLY A 278 -6.48 20.47 -4.78
N ASP A 279 -7.73 20.33 -4.35
CA ASP A 279 -8.10 20.37 -2.92
C ASP A 279 -7.35 19.33 -2.07
N ASN A 280 -7.20 18.09 -2.55
CA ASN A 280 -6.45 17.03 -1.84
C ASN A 280 -4.94 17.31 -1.77
N PRO A 281 -4.24 17.66 -2.87
CA PRO A 281 -2.86 18.17 -2.77
C PRO A 281 -2.73 19.36 -1.81
N SER A 282 -3.64 20.33 -1.86
CA SER A 282 -3.61 21.47 -0.95
C SER A 282 -3.83 21.04 0.51
N ALA A 283 -4.78 20.13 0.76
CA ALA A 283 -5.04 19.60 2.09
C ALA A 283 -3.84 18.84 2.67
N LEU A 284 -3.09 18.10 1.83
CA LEU A 284 -1.84 17.45 2.25
C LEU A 284 -0.87 18.49 2.85
N VAL A 285 -0.69 19.61 2.15
CA VAL A 285 0.15 20.73 2.63
C VAL A 285 -0.44 21.38 3.88
N GLY A 286 -1.74 21.66 3.90
CA GLY A 286 -2.39 22.32 5.04
C GLY A 286 -2.53 21.45 6.28
N MET A 287 -2.37 20.13 6.17
CA MET A 287 -2.20 19.21 7.29
C MET A 287 -0.75 19.12 7.78
N GLY A 288 0.21 19.71 7.05
CA GLY A 288 1.62 19.66 7.38
C GLY A 288 2.26 18.30 7.14
N ILE A 289 1.71 17.51 6.21
CA ILE A 289 2.24 16.19 5.86
C ILE A 289 3.50 16.42 5.02
N GLY A 290 4.65 16.03 5.57
CA GLY A 290 5.95 16.10 4.91
C GLY A 290 6.44 14.74 4.46
N ALA A 291 7.67 14.70 3.94
CA ALA A 291 8.30 13.46 3.47
C ALA A 291 8.30 12.37 4.57
N GLY A 292 7.73 11.22 4.24
CA GLY A 292 7.60 10.06 5.12
C GLY A 292 6.36 10.06 6.04
N ASP A 293 5.65 11.17 6.12
CA ASP A 293 4.41 11.27 6.88
C ASP A 293 3.23 10.66 6.10
N MET A 294 2.13 10.46 6.82
CA MET A 294 0.83 10.18 6.22
C MET A 294 -0.27 10.96 6.92
N GLY A 295 -1.36 11.20 6.21
CA GLY A 295 -2.58 11.80 6.72
C GLY A 295 -3.76 10.85 6.64
N ILE A 296 -4.69 10.93 7.60
CA ILE A 296 -6.00 10.28 7.50
C ILE A 296 -7.08 11.30 7.86
N SER A 297 -7.91 11.64 6.87
CA SER A 297 -9.15 12.39 7.08
C SER A 297 -10.27 11.41 7.39
N LEU A 298 -10.84 11.49 8.59
CA LEU A 298 -11.90 10.61 9.07
C LEU A 298 -13.25 11.32 8.98
N GLY A 299 -14.01 11.05 7.92
CA GLY A 299 -15.28 11.71 7.62
C GLY A 299 -16.37 10.74 7.19
N THR A 300 -17.39 11.25 6.47
CA THR A 300 -18.44 10.43 5.84
C THR A 300 -17.82 9.32 4.98
N SER A 301 -16.84 9.71 4.17
CA SER A 301 -15.80 8.84 3.63
C SER A 301 -14.49 9.12 4.35
N ASP A 302 -13.65 8.11 4.52
CA ASP A 302 -12.29 8.31 5.01
C ASP A 302 -11.33 8.43 3.82
N THR A 303 -10.37 9.36 3.89
CA THR A 303 -9.33 9.54 2.87
C THR A 303 -7.96 9.42 3.52
N VAL A 304 -7.06 8.63 2.92
CA VAL A 304 -5.66 8.51 3.34
C VAL A 304 -4.79 9.26 2.35
N PHE A 305 -3.90 10.10 2.87
CA PHE A 305 -2.88 10.84 2.13
C PHE A 305 -1.52 10.25 2.47
N LEU A 306 -0.70 10.00 1.46
CA LEU A 306 0.64 9.41 1.61
C LEU A 306 1.64 10.29 0.88
N THR A 307 2.84 10.46 1.43
CA THR A 307 3.99 10.90 0.63
C THR A 307 4.75 9.67 0.17
N LEU A 308 5.07 9.60 -1.12
CA LEU A 308 5.73 8.48 -1.75
C LEU A 308 7.03 8.97 -2.41
N ASP A 309 8.15 8.34 -2.04
CA ASP A 309 9.45 8.63 -2.63
C ASP A 309 9.61 7.96 -4.00
N ASP A 310 9.03 6.76 -4.15
CA ASP A 310 9.07 5.97 -5.37
C ASP A 310 7.68 5.82 -5.98
N TYR A 311 7.66 5.77 -7.31
CA TYR A 311 6.46 5.60 -8.09
C TYR A 311 6.17 4.12 -8.38
N HIS A 312 5.01 3.64 -7.94
CA HIS A 312 4.53 2.28 -8.19
C HIS A 312 3.13 2.28 -8.78
N ALA A 313 2.94 1.66 -9.94
CA ALA A 313 1.60 1.55 -10.51
C ALA A 313 0.68 0.73 -9.59
N CYS A 314 -0.53 1.23 -9.37
CA CYS A 314 -1.53 0.58 -8.55
C CYS A 314 -2.92 0.76 -9.15
N LEU A 315 -3.67 -0.34 -9.24
CA LEU A 315 -5.07 -0.28 -9.68
C LEU A 315 -6.00 0.32 -8.62
N GLU A 316 -5.50 0.43 -7.39
CA GLU A 316 -6.22 0.80 -6.18
C GLU A 316 -5.72 2.18 -5.73
N GLY A 317 -6.61 3.19 -5.74
CA GLY A 317 -6.26 4.56 -5.36
C GLY A 317 -5.64 5.40 -6.49
N HIS A 318 -4.97 6.48 -6.09
CA HIS A 318 -4.41 7.48 -7.00
C HIS A 318 -3.03 7.93 -6.55
N ILE A 319 -2.08 8.01 -7.48
CA ILE A 319 -0.79 8.65 -7.27
C ILE A 319 -0.77 9.94 -8.08
N PHE A 320 -0.46 11.05 -7.42
CA PHE A 320 -0.32 12.37 -8.01
C PHE A 320 1.10 12.89 -7.81
N ALA A 321 1.49 13.92 -8.55
CA ALA A 321 2.71 14.66 -8.24
C ALA A 321 2.53 15.34 -6.88
N ASP A 322 3.62 15.43 -6.11
CA ASP A 322 3.61 16.18 -4.87
C ASP A 322 3.50 17.70 -5.17
N PRO A 323 2.59 18.45 -4.52
CA PRO A 323 2.36 19.87 -4.78
C PRO A 323 3.49 20.79 -4.29
N VAL A 324 4.47 20.25 -3.58
CA VAL A 324 5.53 20.97 -2.86
C VAL A 324 6.91 20.42 -3.18
N ASN A 325 7.05 19.09 -3.34
CA ASN A 325 8.28 18.41 -3.75
C ASN A 325 8.27 18.08 -5.26
N PRO A 326 9.08 18.76 -6.10
CA PRO A 326 9.13 18.49 -7.53
C PRO A 326 9.59 17.08 -7.92
N ASP A 327 10.22 16.32 -7.04
CA ASP A 327 10.64 14.94 -7.33
C ASP A 327 9.76 13.89 -6.63
N GLY A 328 8.88 14.33 -5.72
CA GLY A 328 8.03 13.46 -4.92
C GLY A 328 6.66 13.19 -5.55
N PHE A 329 5.99 12.19 -5.00
CA PHE A 329 4.62 11.85 -5.31
C PHE A 329 3.77 11.86 -4.04
N MET A 330 2.46 12.06 -4.23
CA MET A 330 1.48 11.83 -3.18
C MET A 330 0.55 10.68 -3.55
N GLY A 331 0.25 9.82 -2.59
CA GLY A 331 -0.76 8.78 -2.70
C GLY A 331 -2.08 9.21 -2.07
N MET A 332 -3.20 8.83 -2.70
CA MET A 332 -4.54 9.08 -2.19
C MET A 332 -5.37 7.79 -2.26
N LEU A 333 -5.91 7.38 -1.11
CA LEU A 333 -6.80 6.23 -0.98
C LEU A 333 -8.14 6.69 -0.40
N CYS A 334 -9.24 6.30 -1.04
CA CYS A 334 -10.58 6.69 -0.62
C CYS A 334 -11.37 5.47 -0.14
N PHE A 335 -11.99 5.59 1.04
CA PHE A 335 -12.86 4.58 1.64
C PHE A 335 -14.25 5.20 1.83
N LYS A 336 -15.24 4.70 1.09
CA LYS A 336 -16.60 5.25 1.08
C LYS A 336 -17.34 4.99 2.40
N ASN A 337 -17.06 3.86 3.05
CA ASN A 337 -17.72 3.44 4.29
C ASN A 337 -16.95 3.96 5.52
N GLY A 338 -17.02 5.27 5.79
CA GLY A 338 -16.37 5.94 6.92
C GLY A 338 -17.26 6.05 8.17
N SER A 339 -17.59 7.29 8.55
CA SER A 339 -18.30 7.61 9.81
C SER A 339 -19.71 7.05 9.89
N LEU A 340 -20.47 7.05 8.80
CA LEU A 340 -21.86 6.57 8.79
C LEU A 340 -21.95 5.10 9.23
N VAL A 341 -20.97 4.29 8.83
CA VAL A 341 -20.90 2.87 9.21
C VAL A 341 -20.49 2.72 10.67
N ARG A 342 -19.52 3.54 11.15
CA ARG A 342 -19.17 3.61 12.57
C ARG A 342 -20.38 3.98 13.42
N ASP A 343 -21.14 4.99 13.00
CA ASP A 343 -22.33 5.48 13.69
C ASP A 343 -23.46 4.44 13.73
N ARG A 344 -23.71 3.75 12.61
CA ARG A 344 -24.70 2.67 12.58
C ARG A 344 -24.36 1.56 13.56
N VAL A 345 -23.11 1.09 13.58
CA VAL A 345 -22.67 -0.01 14.47
C VAL A 345 -22.67 0.45 15.93
N ARG A 346 -22.21 1.68 16.20
CA ARG A 346 -22.31 2.35 17.51
C ARG A 346 -23.75 2.44 18.00
N GLY A 347 -24.70 2.70 17.09
CA GLY A 347 -26.10 2.89 17.41
C GLY A 347 -26.31 4.15 18.26
N ARG A 348 -27.08 4.03 19.36
CA ARG A 348 -27.35 5.14 20.28
C ARG A 348 -26.30 5.33 21.38
N ARG A 349 -25.24 4.52 21.38
CA ARG A 349 -24.19 4.58 22.41
C ARG A 349 -23.35 5.84 22.24
N SER A 350 -22.98 6.43 23.37
CA SER A 350 -21.93 7.45 23.46
C SER A 350 -20.56 6.85 23.10
N TRP A 351 -19.58 7.69 22.79
CA TRP A 351 -18.23 7.21 22.52
C TRP A 351 -17.57 6.67 23.79
N GLU A 352 -17.93 7.19 24.95
CA GLU A 352 -17.50 6.71 26.26
C GLU A 352 -18.00 5.29 26.55
N GLU A 353 -19.26 4.99 26.23
CA GLU A 353 -19.79 3.62 26.31
C GLU A 353 -19.09 2.68 25.33
N VAL A 354 -18.69 3.17 24.14
CA VAL A 354 -17.88 2.40 23.20
C VAL A 354 -16.49 2.13 23.80
N SER A 355 -15.86 3.11 24.44
CA SER A 355 -14.58 2.92 25.12
C SER A 355 -14.65 1.83 26.19
N GLU A 356 -15.73 1.78 26.99
CA GLU A 356 -15.92 0.71 27.97
C GLU A 356 -16.07 -0.67 27.30
N LEU A 357 -16.82 -0.78 26.21
CA LEU A 357 -16.90 -2.04 25.44
C LEU A 357 -15.54 -2.46 24.88
N LEU A 358 -14.71 -1.52 24.44
CA LEU A 358 -13.39 -1.81 23.90
C LEU A 358 -12.41 -2.30 24.99
N LYS A 359 -12.55 -1.85 26.24
CA LYS A 359 -11.76 -2.37 27.39
C LYS A 359 -12.06 -3.83 27.70
N GLU A 360 -13.26 -4.31 27.37
CA GLU A 360 -13.65 -5.72 27.50
C GLU A 360 -13.08 -6.60 26.37
N THR A 361 -12.38 -6.03 25.39
CA THR A 361 -11.81 -6.75 24.25
C THR A 361 -10.30 -6.64 24.20
N THR A 362 -9.66 -7.65 23.64
CA THR A 362 -8.22 -7.67 23.36
C THR A 362 -7.95 -7.13 21.96
N PRO A 363 -6.80 -6.48 21.71
CA PRO A 363 -6.34 -6.19 20.36
C PRO A 363 -6.30 -7.44 19.48
N GLY A 364 -6.68 -7.29 18.21
CA GLY A 364 -6.87 -8.43 17.30
C GLY A 364 -8.18 -9.18 17.53
N ASN A 365 -9.01 -8.77 18.50
CA ASN A 365 -10.38 -9.24 18.72
C ASN A 365 -10.51 -10.77 18.86
N ASP A 366 -9.55 -11.41 19.53
CA ASP A 366 -9.38 -12.86 19.61
C ASP A 366 -9.33 -13.57 18.24
N GLY A 367 -8.79 -12.88 17.22
CA GLY A 367 -8.70 -13.33 15.84
C GLY A 367 -9.99 -13.17 15.02
N LYS A 368 -11.07 -12.63 15.60
CA LYS A 368 -12.34 -12.41 14.89
C LYS A 368 -12.27 -11.14 14.04
N ILE A 369 -12.65 -11.22 12.77
CA ILE A 369 -12.62 -10.09 11.84
C ILE A 369 -14.01 -9.83 11.25
N GLY A 370 -14.34 -8.55 11.07
CA GLY A 370 -15.55 -8.10 10.41
C GLY A 370 -15.25 -7.15 9.26
N PHE A 371 -16.05 -7.16 8.21
CA PHE A 371 -16.01 -6.20 7.11
C PHE A 371 -17.39 -5.58 6.97
N TYR A 372 -17.46 -4.25 6.87
CA TYR A 372 -18.71 -3.52 6.99
C TYR A 372 -18.89 -2.54 5.83
N PHE A 373 -19.66 -2.95 4.83
CA PHE A 373 -19.90 -2.16 3.63
C PHE A 373 -21.40 -1.91 3.49
N ASP A 374 -21.85 -0.71 3.88
CA ASP A 374 -23.26 -0.32 3.80
C ASP A 374 -23.61 0.20 2.41
N ARG A 375 -22.57 0.52 1.65
CA ARG A 375 -22.57 0.96 0.26
C ARG A 375 -21.41 0.28 -0.45
N ASP A 376 -21.49 0.18 -1.77
CA ASP A 376 -20.36 -0.33 -2.57
C ASP A 376 -19.10 0.42 -2.21
N GLU A 377 -18.07 -0.33 -1.82
CA GLU A 377 -16.79 0.22 -1.38
C GLU A 377 -15.87 0.46 -2.60
N ILE A 378 -14.96 1.43 -2.47
CA ILE A 378 -13.94 1.74 -3.46
C ILE A 378 -12.73 0.80 -3.24
N LEU A 379 -12.31 0.66 -1.98
CA LEU A 379 -11.12 -0.10 -1.57
C LEU A 379 -11.46 -1.11 -0.44
N PRO A 380 -11.67 -2.40 -0.75
CA PRO A 380 -11.73 -3.01 -2.09
C PRO A 380 -13.03 -2.67 -2.82
N SER A 381 -13.02 -2.79 -4.14
CA SER A 381 -14.25 -2.89 -4.93
C SER A 381 -15.00 -4.16 -4.54
N CYS A 382 -16.04 -4.01 -3.72
CA CYS A 382 -16.81 -5.12 -3.19
C CYS A 382 -18.28 -4.73 -2.97
N SER A 383 -19.13 -5.76 -3.02
CA SER A 383 -20.57 -5.61 -2.85
C SER A 383 -20.95 -5.25 -1.41
N VAL A 384 -22.03 -4.48 -1.27
CA VAL A 384 -22.70 -4.18 -0.01
C VAL A 384 -22.90 -5.44 0.84
N GLY A 385 -22.51 -5.38 2.10
CA GLY A 385 -22.70 -6.47 3.06
C GLY A 385 -21.94 -6.26 4.36
N VAL A 386 -22.33 -7.04 5.37
CA VAL A 386 -21.54 -7.21 6.59
C VAL A 386 -21.07 -8.64 6.67
N PHE A 387 -19.76 -8.84 6.67
CA PHE A 387 -19.14 -10.15 6.64
C PHE A 387 -18.35 -10.36 7.93
N ARG A 388 -18.63 -11.43 8.66
CA ARG A 388 -18.00 -11.71 9.97
C ARG A 388 -17.36 -13.07 9.92
N PHE A 389 -16.17 -13.18 10.51
CA PHE A 389 -15.41 -14.42 10.53
C PHE A 389 -14.82 -14.66 11.92
N ASP A 390 -14.83 -15.91 12.36
CA ASP A 390 -14.09 -16.33 13.55
C ASP A 390 -12.57 -16.40 13.30
N SER A 391 -11.81 -16.76 14.34
CA SER A 391 -10.35 -16.91 14.26
C SER A 391 -9.86 -17.98 13.28
N ASN A 392 -10.74 -18.86 12.80
CA ASN A 392 -10.43 -19.92 11.84
C ASN A 392 -10.83 -19.56 10.40
N GLY A 393 -11.38 -18.35 10.21
CA GLY A 393 -11.93 -17.88 8.94
C GLY A 393 -13.32 -18.45 8.64
N THR A 394 -14.02 -19.00 9.62
CA THR A 394 -15.38 -19.51 9.44
C THR A 394 -16.38 -18.35 9.46
N PRO A 395 -17.27 -18.23 8.46
CA PRO A 395 -18.30 -17.20 8.46
C PRO A 395 -19.22 -17.32 9.69
N LEU A 396 -19.54 -16.19 10.30
CA LEU A 396 -20.49 -16.07 11.41
C LEU A 396 -21.63 -15.13 11.04
N GLU A 397 -22.84 -15.44 11.51
CA GLU A 397 -23.98 -14.55 11.29
C GLU A 397 -23.89 -13.28 12.15
N THR A 398 -23.47 -13.43 13.41
CA THR A 398 -23.49 -12.35 14.41
C THR A 398 -22.25 -12.34 15.29
N PHE A 399 -21.84 -11.15 15.71
CA PHE A 399 -20.94 -10.95 16.86
C PHE A 399 -21.72 -10.44 18.07
N ASP A 400 -21.18 -10.67 19.27
CA ASP A 400 -21.60 -9.91 20.44
C ASP A 400 -21.22 -8.42 20.30
N LYS A 401 -21.82 -7.56 21.13
CA LYS A 401 -21.72 -6.09 21.00
C LYS A 401 -20.27 -5.58 21.09
N ARG A 402 -19.46 -6.11 22.01
CA ARG A 402 -18.08 -5.65 22.21
C ARG A 402 -17.19 -6.10 21.05
N THR A 403 -17.37 -7.34 20.59
CA THR A 403 -16.66 -7.92 19.45
C THR A 403 -16.99 -7.16 18.15
N GLU A 404 -18.26 -6.82 17.96
CA GLU A 404 -18.73 -6.05 16.80
C GLU A 404 -18.13 -4.64 16.75
N MET A 405 -18.10 -3.94 17.90
CA MET A 405 -17.50 -2.59 17.98
C MET A 405 -16.00 -2.61 17.70
N ARG A 406 -15.25 -3.59 18.24
CA ARG A 406 -13.82 -3.70 17.90
C ARG A 406 -13.62 -4.06 16.43
N ALA A 407 -14.41 -4.99 15.89
CA ALA A 407 -14.27 -5.45 14.52
C ALA A 407 -14.40 -4.32 13.49
N ILE A 408 -15.37 -3.41 13.62
CA ILE A 408 -15.51 -2.28 12.68
C ILE A 408 -14.29 -1.34 12.73
N LEU A 409 -13.82 -0.99 13.94
CA LEU A 409 -12.72 -0.05 14.10
C LEU A 409 -11.39 -0.65 13.62
N GLU A 410 -11.09 -1.90 14.00
CA GLU A 410 -9.87 -2.59 13.58
C GLU A 410 -9.87 -2.82 12.08
N HIS A 411 -10.99 -3.23 11.49
CA HIS A 411 -11.15 -3.37 10.04
C HIS A 411 -10.78 -2.09 9.30
N GLN A 412 -11.36 -0.96 9.71
CA GLN A 412 -11.12 0.32 9.04
C GLN A 412 -9.67 0.79 9.19
N CYS A 413 -9.01 0.50 10.31
CA CYS A 413 -7.59 0.82 10.50
C CYS A 413 -6.70 -0.10 9.65
N LEU A 414 -6.98 -1.41 9.66
CA LEU A 414 -6.22 -2.43 8.94
C LEU A 414 -6.32 -2.27 7.43
N ALA A 415 -7.52 -1.97 6.91
CA ALA A 415 -7.73 -1.71 5.49
C ALA A 415 -6.86 -0.54 5.02
N LYS A 416 -6.87 0.58 5.76
CA LYS A 416 -6.04 1.75 5.45
C LYS A 416 -4.55 1.40 5.40
N ARG A 417 -4.07 0.63 6.38
CA ARG A 417 -2.67 0.18 6.40
C ARG A 417 -2.33 -0.72 5.23
N LEU A 418 -3.17 -1.73 4.97
CA LEU A 418 -2.98 -2.68 3.88
C LEU A 418 -2.85 -1.95 2.53
N TYR A 419 -3.76 -1.03 2.24
CA TYR A 419 -3.73 -0.30 0.96
C TYR A 419 -2.61 0.73 0.89
N ALA A 420 -2.24 1.37 2.01
CA ALA A 420 -1.07 2.24 2.04
C ALA A 420 0.22 1.48 1.71
N GLU A 421 0.45 0.33 2.36
CA GLU A 421 1.61 -0.52 2.11
C GLU A 421 1.63 -1.06 0.66
N ARG A 422 0.46 -1.43 0.11
CA ARG A 422 0.33 -1.85 -1.30
C ARG A 422 0.65 -0.75 -2.31
N MET A 423 0.36 0.51 -1.98
CA MET A 423 0.71 1.67 -2.80
C MET A 423 2.20 2.04 -2.69
N GLY A 424 2.98 1.32 -1.86
CA GLY A 424 4.42 1.53 -1.71
C GLY A 424 4.81 2.38 -0.51
N PHE A 425 3.87 2.70 0.39
CA PHE A 425 4.19 3.46 1.59
C PHE A 425 4.92 2.60 2.62
N GLN A 426 6.19 2.90 2.88
CA GLN A 426 7.06 2.13 3.78
C GLN A 426 7.71 2.95 4.90
N SER A 427 7.38 4.23 5.02
CA SER A 427 8.08 5.14 5.94
C SER A 427 7.78 4.83 7.43
N HIS A 428 8.38 5.58 8.35
CA HIS A 428 8.03 5.58 9.78
C HIS A 428 7.75 7.00 10.31
N GLY A 429 7.46 7.95 9.41
CA GLY A 429 7.09 9.31 9.78
C GLY A 429 5.73 9.41 10.50
N ARG A 430 5.29 10.64 10.74
CA ARG A 430 4.10 10.98 11.53
C ARG A 430 2.83 10.46 10.86
N LEU A 431 1.84 10.08 11.69
CA LEU A 431 0.47 9.82 11.24
C LEU A 431 -0.43 10.96 11.71
N ILE A 432 -0.90 11.81 10.79
CA ILE A 432 -1.67 13.02 11.09
C ILE A 432 -3.16 12.80 10.82
N LEU A 433 -4.00 13.03 11.81
CA LEU A 433 -5.46 12.87 11.70
C LEU A 433 -6.18 14.19 11.51
N THR A 434 -7.26 14.15 10.75
CA THR A 434 -8.26 15.23 10.69
C THR A 434 -9.66 14.64 10.53
N GLY A 435 -10.69 15.48 10.54
CA GLY A 435 -12.09 15.07 10.42
C GLY A 435 -12.76 14.70 11.75
N GLY A 436 -14.07 14.44 11.72
CA GLY A 436 -14.89 14.37 12.94
C GLY A 436 -14.49 13.28 13.95
N ALA A 437 -13.88 12.18 13.48
CA ALA A 437 -13.42 11.11 14.36
C ALA A 437 -11.95 11.26 14.81
N SER A 438 -11.24 12.31 14.39
CA SER A 438 -9.83 12.51 14.76
C SER A 438 -9.62 12.73 16.25
N ASN A 439 -10.62 13.21 16.98
CA ASN A 439 -10.58 13.48 18.42
C ASN A 439 -10.96 12.26 19.29
N ASN A 440 -11.33 11.13 18.68
CA ASN A 440 -11.67 9.94 19.43
C ASN A 440 -10.41 9.19 19.88
N LEU A 441 -10.18 9.13 21.19
CA LEU A 441 -8.97 8.54 21.79
C LEU A 441 -8.77 7.06 21.43
N ASP A 442 -9.84 6.28 21.33
CA ASP A 442 -9.73 4.85 20.98
C ASP A 442 -9.31 4.66 19.52
N ILE A 443 -9.86 5.46 18.61
CA ILE A 443 -9.48 5.44 17.19
C ILE A 443 -8.04 5.91 17.01
N GLN A 444 -7.64 7.00 17.69
CA GLN A 444 -6.26 7.47 17.70
C GLN A 444 -5.30 6.37 18.15
N GLN A 445 -5.59 5.74 19.30
CA GLN A 445 -4.76 4.67 19.84
C GLN A 445 -4.73 3.43 18.95
N MET A 446 -5.85 3.07 18.33
CA MET A 446 -5.93 1.93 17.41
C MET A 446 -5.13 2.17 16.13
N LEU A 447 -5.17 3.38 15.58
CA LEU A 447 -4.32 3.77 14.45
C LEU A 447 -2.84 3.77 14.84
N ALA A 448 -2.49 4.26 16.04
CA ALA A 448 -1.13 4.20 16.55
C ALA A 448 -0.62 2.75 16.63
N ASP A 449 -1.43 1.84 17.20
CA ASP A 449 -1.11 0.43 17.33
C ASP A 449 -1.02 -0.27 15.96
N VAL A 450 -1.98 -0.04 15.06
CA VAL A 450 -2.04 -0.69 13.75
C VAL A 450 -0.91 -0.22 12.84
N PHE A 451 -0.63 1.08 12.77
CA PHE A 451 0.46 1.61 11.94
C PHE A 451 1.83 1.56 12.60
N HIS A 452 1.87 1.25 13.90
CA HIS A 452 3.07 1.29 14.74
C HIS A 452 3.77 2.65 14.68
N ARG A 453 3.01 3.72 14.90
CA ARG A 453 3.46 5.11 14.75
C ARG A 453 2.84 6.04 15.78
N GLU A 454 3.52 7.15 16.02
CA GLU A 454 2.95 8.27 16.75
C GLU A 454 1.86 8.94 15.92
N VAL A 455 0.75 9.23 16.59
CA VAL A 455 -0.43 9.86 15.99
C VAL A 455 -0.53 11.28 16.45
N PHE A 456 -0.81 12.16 15.50
CA PHE A 456 -0.98 13.60 15.65
C PHE A 456 -2.38 13.98 15.17
N VAL A 457 -2.91 15.11 15.61
CA VAL A 457 -4.16 15.68 15.09
C VAL A 457 -3.84 17.04 14.51
N ALA A 458 -4.29 17.31 13.28
CA ALA A 458 -4.14 18.62 12.67
C ALA A 458 -5.02 19.65 13.40
N ASP A 459 -4.47 20.82 13.70
CA ASP A 459 -5.16 21.91 14.41
C ASP A 459 -6.17 22.68 13.53
N THR A 460 -6.48 22.18 12.33
CA THR A 460 -7.43 22.81 11.42
C THR A 460 -8.39 21.80 10.79
N THR A 461 -9.66 22.17 10.72
CA THR A 461 -10.68 21.46 9.95
C THR A 461 -10.67 21.88 8.47
N GLU A 462 -9.86 22.86 8.09
CA GLU A 462 -9.94 23.59 6.83
C GLU A 462 -8.57 23.54 6.10
N ALA A 463 -8.03 22.33 6.05
CA ALA A 463 -6.69 22.05 5.55
C ALA A 463 -6.49 22.48 4.09
N ALA A 464 -7.50 22.36 3.23
CA ALA A 464 -7.37 22.70 1.81
C ALA A 464 -7.08 24.20 1.62
N ALA A 465 -7.87 25.08 2.23
CA ALA A 465 -7.62 26.53 2.19
C ALA A 465 -6.31 26.90 2.89
N LEU A 466 -6.02 26.32 4.06
CA LEU A 466 -4.77 26.58 4.77
C LEU A 466 -3.53 26.18 3.95
N GLY A 467 -3.58 25.06 3.24
CA GLY A 467 -2.51 24.62 2.34
C GLY A 467 -2.20 25.63 1.24
N GLY A 468 -3.22 26.33 0.74
CA GLY A 468 -3.04 27.46 -0.17
C GLY A 468 -2.23 28.60 0.46
N ALA A 469 -2.55 28.97 1.70
CA ALA A 469 -1.81 30.00 2.42
C ALA A 469 -0.36 29.58 2.70
N VAL A 470 -0.13 28.33 3.09
CA VAL A 470 1.21 27.75 3.32
C VAL A 470 2.04 27.76 2.03
N ARG A 471 1.46 27.36 0.90
CA ARG A 471 2.13 27.38 -0.42
C ARG A 471 2.48 28.81 -0.83
N ALA A 472 1.57 29.76 -0.62
CA ALA A 472 1.84 31.17 -0.87
C ALA A 472 3.00 31.70 0.00
N LEU A 473 2.99 31.41 1.29
CA LEU A 473 4.05 31.78 2.23
C LEU A 473 5.41 31.19 1.82
N ARG A 474 5.45 29.89 1.49
CA ARG A 474 6.66 29.19 1.03
C ARG A 474 7.31 29.87 -0.18
N VAL A 475 6.53 30.14 -1.22
CA VAL A 475 7.06 30.72 -2.44
C VAL A 475 7.50 32.17 -2.23
N VAL A 476 6.68 32.99 -1.55
CA VAL A 476 7.00 34.42 -1.33
C VAL A 476 8.22 34.61 -0.43
N THR A 477 8.41 33.77 0.58
CA THR A 477 9.53 33.90 1.53
C THR A 477 10.76 33.08 1.16
N GLY A 478 10.65 32.15 0.19
CA GLY A 478 11.71 31.22 -0.19
C GLY A 478 12.00 30.14 0.85
N GLN A 479 11.16 30.00 1.88
CA GLN A 479 11.34 28.99 2.93
C GLN A 479 10.87 27.61 2.45
N GLN A 480 11.76 26.63 2.44
CA GLN A 480 11.38 25.25 2.10
C GLN A 480 10.59 24.57 3.23
N GLU A 481 10.99 24.76 4.49
CA GLU A 481 10.26 24.29 5.66
C GLU A 481 9.48 25.45 6.29
N VAL A 482 8.19 25.49 6.01
CA VAL A 482 7.29 26.53 6.53
C VAL A 482 6.42 26.00 7.66
N ASP A 483 6.15 24.69 7.66
CA ASP A 483 5.25 24.09 8.62
C ASP A 483 6.01 23.50 9.81
N LYS A 484 6.27 24.37 10.80
CA LYS A 484 6.80 24.00 12.12
C LYS A 484 5.69 23.90 13.18
N ARG A 485 4.43 23.71 12.78
CA ARG A 485 3.35 23.59 13.76
C ARG A 485 3.67 22.45 14.72
N ASP A 486 3.72 22.77 16.01
CA ASP A 486 3.89 21.82 17.09
C ASP A 486 2.61 21.00 17.22
N LEU A 487 2.42 20.07 16.28
CA LEU A 487 1.34 19.10 16.38
C LEU A 487 1.60 18.26 17.63
N ARG A 488 0.63 18.24 18.54
CA ARG A 488 0.73 17.45 19.75
C ARG A 488 0.57 15.96 19.43
N VAL A 489 1.47 15.13 19.95
CA VAL A 489 1.28 13.68 19.94
C VAL A 489 0.06 13.34 20.80
N VAL A 490 -0.92 12.67 20.21
CA VAL A 490 -2.16 12.26 20.87
C VAL A 490 -2.17 10.78 21.25
N ALA A 491 -1.37 9.94 20.57
CA ALA A 491 -1.22 8.53 20.91
C ALA A 491 0.17 8.00 20.48
N HIS A 492 0.72 7.10 21.29
CA HIS A 492 1.94 6.35 21.00
C HIS A 492 1.60 4.87 20.77
N PRO A 493 2.33 4.16 19.90
CA PRO A 493 2.09 2.74 19.65
C PRO A 493 2.39 1.90 20.90
N ARG A 494 1.48 0.99 21.27
CA ARG A 494 1.70 0.06 22.40
C ARG A 494 2.44 -1.19 21.93
N GLU A 495 3.66 -1.43 22.43
CA GLU A 495 4.52 -2.54 21.97
C GLU A 495 3.89 -3.94 22.09
N ASP A 496 3.11 -4.20 23.13
CA ASP A 496 2.53 -5.52 23.37
C ASP A 496 1.36 -5.85 22.43
N HIS A 497 0.66 -4.83 21.93
CA HIS A 497 -0.47 -4.99 21.00
C HIS A 497 -0.02 -5.30 19.56
N VAL A 498 1.17 -4.83 19.20
CA VAL A 498 1.75 -4.99 17.85
C VAL A 498 2.16 -6.44 17.60
N LYS A 499 2.58 -7.17 18.65
CA LYS A 499 3.00 -8.57 18.54
C LYS A 499 1.85 -9.47 18.09
N ASP A 500 0.64 -9.27 18.59
CA ASP A 500 -0.51 -10.13 18.24
C ASP A 500 -1.03 -9.85 16.82
N LEU A 501 -1.06 -8.59 16.38
CA LEU A 501 -1.46 -8.22 15.02
C LEU A 501 -0.46 -8.66 13.94
N PHE A 502 0.85 -8.52 14.18
CA PHE A 502 1.88 -8.94 13.21
C PHE A 502 2.02 -10.47 13.12
N VAL A 503 1.78 -11.19 14.22
CA VAL A 503 1.88 -12.67 14.27
C VAL A 503 0.83 -13.36 13.38
N HIS A 504 -0.25 -12.68 13.02
CA HIS A 504 -1.25 -13.16 12.06
C HIS A 504 -0.89 -12.88 10.58
N MET A 505 -0.07 -11.86 10.30
CA MET A 505 0.31 -11.46 8.93
C MET A 505 1.62 -12.10 8.44
N VAL A 506 2.59 -12.32 9.35
CA VAL A 506 3.92 -12.86 9.02
C VAL A 506 3.91 -14.35 8.64
N ASP A 507 2.85 -15.08 8.98
CA ASP A 507 2.72 -16.50 8.65
C ASP A 507 2.24 -16.78 7.21
N TRP A 508 2.06 -15.73 6.41
CA TRP A 508 1.80 -15.82 4.97
C TRP A 508 3.03 -16.25 4.15
N LEU A 509 4.23 -16.16 4.72
CA LEU A 509 5.45 -16.56 4.04
C LEU A 509 5.97 -17.85 4.67
N LEU A 510 5.87 -18.97 3.95
CA LEU A 510 6.90 -20.04 3.90
C LEU A 510 6.41 -21.23 3.07
N LEU A 511 6.57 -21.13 1.74
CA LEU A 511 7.04 -22.18 0.81
C LEU A 511 6.73 -21.75 -0.62
N ARG A 512 7.75 -21.22 -1.33
CA ARG A 512 7.68 -21.01 -2.78
C ARG A 512 7.89 -22.37 -3.45
N ILE A 513 6.85 -22.94 -4.06
CA ILE A 513 7.07 -23.97 -5.08
C ILE A 513 7.46 -23.19 -6.36
N PRO A 514 8.61 -23.48 -7.00
CA PRO A 514 8.96 -22.79 -8.22
C PRO A 514 7.85 -22.99 -9.25
N HIS A 515 7.21 -21.89 -9.64
CA HIS A 515 6.21 -21.83 -10.71
C HIS A 515 6.89 -21.93 -12.09
N SER A 516 7.85 -22.85 -12.23
CA SER A 516 8.60 -23.10 -13.46
C SER A 516 8.55 -24.59 -13.78
N GLY A 517 7.82 -24.95 -14.84
CA GLY A 517 7.71 -26.31 -15.36
C GLY A 517 6.30 -26.91 -15.25
N ILE A 518 6.27 -28.24 -15.33
CA ILE A 518 5.08 -29.10 -15.56
C ILE A 518 3.94 -28.88 -14.54
N PHE A 519 4.25 -28.29 -13.37
CA PHE A 519 3.29 -28.03 -12.29
C PHE A 519 2.50 -26.72 -12.42
N ARG A 520 2.87 -25.80 -13.32
CA ARG A 520 2.17 -24.51 -13.52
C ARG A 520 0.67 -24.66 -13.81
N ASN A 521 0.29 -25.70 -14.54
CA ASN A 521 -1.11 -25.96 -14.91
C ASN A 521 -1.88 -26.75 -13.84
N LEU A 522 -1.19 -27.41 -12.90
CA LEU A 522 -1.82 -28.15 -11.81
C LEU A 522 -2.40 -27.22 -10.74
N PHE A 523 -1.82 -26.04 -10.52
CA PHE A 523 -2.21 -25.13 -9.44
C PHE A 523 -3.28 -24.08 -9.80
N LYS A 524 -3.82 -24.13 -11.03
CA LYS A 524 -4.98 -23.32 -11.46
C LYS A 524 -6.33 -23.98 -11.18
N GLU A 525 -6.32 -25.26 -10.78
CA GLU A 525 -7.51 -26.05 -10.46
C GLU A 525 -8.00 -25.75 -9.01
N PRO A 526 -9.26 -25.32 -8.80
CA PRO A 526 -9.79 -24.97 -7.48
C PRO A 526 -9.79 -26.13 -6.47
N ASN A 527 -9.82 -27.39 -6.96
CA ASN A 527 -9.76 -28.60 -6.13
C ASN A 527 -8.39 -28.83 -5.46
N LEU A 528 -7.34 -28.15 -5.93
CA LEU A 528 -6.00 -28.19 -5.33
C LEU A 528 -5.72 -27.00 -4.40
N ALA A 529 -6.60 -25.98 -4.36
CA ALA A 529 -6.39 -24.76 -3.59
C ALA A 529 -6.52 -24.96 -2.06
N SER A 530 -7.24 -25.98 -1.59
CA SER A 530 -7.34 -26.32 -0.16
C SER A 530 -7.65 -27.80 0.03
N GLY A 531 -7.21 -28.39 1.16
CA GLY A 531 -7.57 -29.77 1.53
C GLY A 531 -6.37 -30.69 1.75
N TRP A 532 -6.56 -32.00 1.52
CA TRP A 532 -5.55 -33.01 1.83
C TRP A 532 -4.26 -32.90 0.98
N PRO A 533 -4.25 -32.46 -0.30
CA PRO A 533 -3.00 -32.42 -1.08
C PRO A 533 -2.00 -31.36 -0.59
N PRO A 534 -2.35 -30.07 -0.37
CA PRO A 534 -1.44 -29.09 0.22
C PRO A 534 -0.98 -29.50 1.61
N THR A 535 -1.88 -30.08 2.41
CA THR A 535 -1.59 -30.61 3.75
C THR A 535 -0.55 -31.71 3.71
N LEU A 536 -0.70 -32.66 2.77
CA LEU A 536 0.23 -33.76 2.58
C LEU A 536 1.59 -33.27 2.08
N ILE A 537 1.61 -32.32 1.13
CA ILE A 537 2.86 -31.71 0.62
C ILE A 537 3.62 -31.04 1.76
N LEU A 538 2.92 -30.26 2.58
CA LEU A 538 3.50 -29.58 3.73
C LEU A 538 4.02 -30.59 4.76
N PHE A 539 3.21 -31.59 5.11
CA PHE A 539 3.58 -32.67 6.02
C PHE A 539 4.84 -33.41 5.53
N VAL A 540 4.87 -33.85 4.27
CA VAL A 540 6.00 -34.58 3.67
C VAL A 540 7.26 -33.73 3.67
N SER A 541 7.16 -32.43 3.38
CA SER A 541 8.31 -31.51 3.41
C SER A 541 8.91 -31.39 4.81
N TYR A 542 8.09 -31.18 5.84
CA TYR A 542 8.58 -31.08 7.23
C TYR A 542 9.03 -32.43 7.78
N TYR A 543 8.28 -33.50 7.54
CA TYR A 543 8.63 -34.87 7.94
C TYR A 543 9.96 -35.29 7.32
N GLY A 544 10.13 -35.06 6.02
CA GLY A 544 11.37 -35.34 5.29
C GLY A 544 12.56 -34.58 5.86
N GLY A 545 12.37 -33.29 6.19
CA GLY A 545 13.40 -32.48 6.85
C GLY A 545 13.83 -33.02 8.21
N TYR A 546 12.88 -33.37 9.08
CA TYR A 546 13.20 -33.97 10.37
C TYR A 546 13.88 -35.34 10.20
N ALA A 547 13.34 -36.22 9.35
CA ALA A 547 13.93 -37.54 9.09
C ALA A 547 15.38 -37.43 8.57
N GLN A 548 15.67 -36.44 7.74
CA GLN A 548 17.02 -36.16 7.26
C GLN A 548 17.96 -35.73 8.40
N ILE A 549 17.52 -34.83 9.29
CA ILE A 549 18.30 -34.40 10.45
C ILE A 549 18.62 -35.59 11.38
N PHE A 550 17.65 -36.44 11.68
CA PHE A 550 17.86 -37.64 12.50
C PHE A 550 18.78 -38.68 11.82
N ASN A 551 18.67 -38.84 10.49
CA ASN A 551 19.57 -39.72 9.74
C ASN A 551 21.04 -39.27 9.84
N LEU A 552 21.32 -37.98 9.89
CA LEU A 552 22.69 -37.48 10.07
C LEU A 552 23.24 -37.79 11.45
N ALA A 553 22.41 -37.65 12.49
CA ALA A 553 22.76 -38.06 13.85
C ALA A 553 23.12 -39.55 13.91
N LEU A 554 22.37 -40.40 13.22
CA LEU A 554 22.68 -41.83 13.14
C LEU A 554 23.96 -42.13 12.38
N ILE A 555 24.23 -41.45 11.27
CA ILE A 555 25.47 -41.65 10.51
C ILE A 555 26.67 -41.28 11.39
N ALA A 556 26.59 -40.16 12.13
CA ALA A 556 27.63 -39.75 13.06
C ALA A 556 27.83 -40.80 14.18
N LEU A 557 26.74 -41.26 14.79
CA LEU A 557 26.77 -42.28 15.86
C LEU A 557 27.33 -43.62 15.37
N ASN A 558 26.89 -44.07 14.19
CA ASN A 558 27.37 -45.31 13.57
C ASN A 558 28.89 -45.32 13.44
N ARG A 559 29.46 -44.20 13.02
CA ARG A 559 30.91 -44.06 12.83
C ARG A 559 31.67 -44.07 14.15
N LEU A 560 31.16 -43.35 15.14
CA LEU A 560 31.73 -43.41 16.49
C LEU A 560 31.80 -44.86 16.97
N ILE A 561 30.75 -45.65 16.76
CA ILE A 561 30.71 -47.07 17.17
C ILE A 561 31.70 -47.92 16.37
N VAL A 562 31.79 -47.75 15.04
CA VAL A 562 32.78 -48.48 14.21
C VAL A 562 34.21 -48.24 14.70
N ILE A 563 34.53 -46.98 15.04
CA ILE A 563 35.87 -46.56 15.40
C ILE A 563 36.20 -46.90 16.86
N SER A 564 35.30 -46.60 17.79
CA SER A 564 35.55 -46.80 19.23
C SER A 564 35.32 -48.24 19.68
N MET A 565 34.42 -48.99 19.04
CA MET A 565 33.95 -50.31 19.49
C MET A 565 33.79 -51.34 18.34
N PRO A 566 34.81 -51.57 17.49
CA PRO A 566 34.69 -52.40 16.27
C PRO A 566 34.27 -53.85 16.54
N LYS A 567 34.71 -54.43 17.67
CA LYS A 567 34.37 -55.82 18.04
C LYS A 567 32.91 -55.98 18.47
N GLN A 568 32.29 -54.91 18.97
CA GLN A 568 30.91 -54.92 19.46
C GLN A 568 29.94 -54.33 18.43
N TYR A 569 30.43 -53.75 17.34
CA TYR A 569 29.64 -53.12 16.28
C TYR A 569 28.46 -53.97 15.83
N TYR A 570 28.72 -55.23 15.47
CA TYR A 570 27.68 -56.13 14.98
C TYR A 570 26.62 -56.42 16.05
N PHE A 571 27.03 -56.62 17.30
CA PHE A 571 26.12 -56.85 18.42
C PHE A 571 25.27 -55.62 18.75
N MET A 572 25.87 -54.43 18.78
CA MET A 572 25.17 -53.17 19.09
C MET A 572 24.11 -52.86 18.04
N TRP A 573 24.46 -52.98 16.74
CA TRP A 573 23.50 -52.73 15.67
C TRP A 573 22.44 -53.82 15.61
N THR A 574 22.77 -55.12 15.67
CA THR A 574 21.74 -56.17 15.61
C THR A 574 20.75 -56.13 16.78
N LYS A 575 21.18 -55.77 18.00
CA LYS A 575 20.31 -55.67 19.17
C LYS A 575 19.43 -54.41 19.18
N HIS A 576 19.97 -53.27 18.73
CA HIS A 576 19.31 -51.97 18.88
C HIS A 576 18.72 -51.38 17.58
N LEU A 577 19.03 -51.97 16.41
CA LEU A 577 18.56 -51.46 15.11
C LEU A 577 17.05 -51.29 15.06
N LYS A 578 16.26 -52.21 15.62
CA LYS A 578 14.79 -52.09 15.67
C LYS A 578 14.32 -50.81 16.37
N TYR A 579 14.93 -50.43 17.50
CA TYR A 579 14.58 -49.22 18.24
C TYR A 579 15.06 -47.95 17.52
N ILE A 580 16.23 -48.04 16.89
CA ILE A 580 16.80 -46.95 16.09
C ILE A 580 15.93 -46.66 14.85
N THR A 581 15.49 -47.70 14.14
CA THR A 581 14.58 -47.58 13.00
C THR A 581 13.23 -46.99 13.42
N ILE A 582 12.69 -47.41 14.57
CA ILE A 582 11.47 -46.84 15.14
C ILE A 582 11.66 -45.34 15.43
N ALA A 583 12.78 -44.94 16.05
CA ALA A 583 13.04 -43.54 16.37
C ALA A 583 13.15 -42.65 15.11
N VAL A 584 13.86 -43.10 14.08
CA VAL A 584 14.04 -42.32 12.83
C VAL A 584 12.74 -42.12 12.06
N LEU A 585 11.86 -43.13 12.08
CA LEU A 585 10.63 -43.09 11.31
C LEU A 585 9.47 -42.46 12.08
N LEU A 586 9.34 -42.73 13.39
CA LEU A 586 8.16 -42.30 14.16
C LEU A 586 8.35 -40.95 14.86
N VAL A 587 9.57 -40.58 15.29
CA VAL A 587 9.79 -39.28 15.95
C VAL A 587 9.47 -38.11 15.01
N PRO A 588 9.88 -38.12 13.73
CA PRO A 588 9.45 -37.10 12.79
C PRO A 588 7.93 -37.01 12.63
N VAL A 589 7.19 -38.13 12.65
CA VAL A 589 5.71 -38.11 12.63
C VAL A 589 5.16 -37.42 13.86
N ALA A 590 5.70 -37.71 15.04
CA ALA A 590 5.30 -37.06 16.30
C ALA A 590 5.66 -35.55 16.35
N LEU A 591 6.58 -35.09 15.50
CA LEU A 591 6.93 -33.68 15.36
C LEU A 591 6.15 -32.96 14.26
N THR A 592 5.37 -33.68 13.44
CA THR A 592 4.61 -33.12 12.31
C THR A 592 3.13 -33.51 12.30
N TRP A 593 2.65 -34.27 13.30
CA TRP A 593 1.25 -34.72 13.36
C TRP A 593 0.25 -33.56 13.32
N HIS A 594 0.58 -32.43 13.94
CA HIS A 594 -0.28 -31.25 13.99
C HIS A 594 -0.43 -30.59 12.61
N ILE A 595 0.47 -30.85 11.67
CA ILE A 595 0.33 -30.41 10.27
C ILE A 595 -0.83 -31.16 9.60
N LEU A 596 -0.91 -32.48 9.82
CA LEU A 596 -2.01 -33.31 9.33
C LEU A 596 -3.34 -32.94 9.99
N ALA A 597 -3.32 -32.55 11.26
CA ALA A 597 -4.52 -32.15 12.01
C ALA A 597 -5.01 -30.73 11.67
N GLY A 598 -4.09 -29.78 11.41
CA GLY A 598 -4.43 -28.38 11.14
C GLY A 598 -4.88 -28.10 9.71
N GLY A 599 -4.37 -28.85 8.72
CA GLY A 599 -4.72 -28.63 7.31
C GLY A 599 -4.00 -27.43 6.67
N ALA A 600 -3.84 -27.47 5.35
CA ALA A 600 -3.16 -26.44 4.56
C ALA A 600 -3.88 -26.11 3.24
N ALA A 601 -3.59 -24.94 2.69
CA ALA A 601 -4.14 -24.39 1.45
C ALA A 601 -3.06 -23.68 0.64
N PHE A 602 -3.22 -23.55 -0.68
CA PHE A 602 -2.34 -22.72 -1.52
C PHE A 602 -2.95 -21.33 -1.69
N THR A 603 -2.11 -20.29 -1.62
CA THR A 603 -2.48 -18.91 -1.95
C THR A 603 -1.56 -18.37 -3.05
N CYS A 604 -2.14 -17.71 -4.05
CA CYS A 604 -1.42 -17.17 -5.21
C CYS A 604 -1.54 -15.65 -5.29
N PRO A 605 -0.87 -14.87 -4.41
CA PRO A 605 -0.85 -13.42 -4.54
C PRO A 605 -0.06 -12.97 -5.78
N PRO A 606 -0.46 -11.86 -6.43
CA PRO A 606 0.33 -11.22 -7.48
C PRO A 606 1.68 -10.71 -6.95
N PRO A 607 2.77 -10.71 -7.75
CA PRO A 607 2.89 -11.24 -9.10
C PRO A 607 3.38 -12.71 -9.06
N ASP A 608 2.55 -13.63 -9.54
CA ASP A 608 2.91 -15.02 -9.88
C ASP A 608 3.65 -15.86 -8.80
N MET A 609 3.39 -15.63 -7.51
CA MET A 609 3.93 -16.46 -6.44
C MET A 609 2.86 -17.31 -5.79
N CYS A 610 3.12 -18.62 -5.65
CA CYS A 610 2.25 -19.55 -4.93
C CYS A 610 2.89 -19.94 -3.59
N PHE A 611 2.14 -19.76 -2.49
CA PHE A 611 2.55 -20.07 -1.12
C PHE A 611 1.63 -21.13 -0.51
N ILE A 612 2.15 -21.94 0.41
CA ILE A 612 1.34 -22.84 1.24
C ILE A 612 1.01 -22.15 2.57
N MET A 613 -0.28 -21.97 2.83
CA MET A 613 -0.85 -21.51 4.10
C MET A 613 -1.24 -22.70 4.97
N HIS A 614 -0.91 -22.66 6.26
CA HIS A 614 -1.26 -23.72 7.22
C HIS A 614 -2.09 -23.15 8.38
N LYS A 615 -3.22 -23.77 8.72
CA LYS A 615 -3.98 -23.38 9.92
C LYS A 615 -3.26 -23.90 11.15
N ARG A 616 -2.84 -22.98 12.03
CA ARG A 616 -2.08 -23.32 13.25
C ARG A 616 -2.93 -24.15 14.20
N PHE A 617 -2.33 -25.19 14.77
CA PHE A 617 -2.84 -25.86 15.95
C PHE A 617 -2.32 -25.12 17.19
N LEU A 618 -3.22 -24.69 18.08
CA LEU A 618 -3.01 -23.84 19.27
C LEU A 618 -1.57 -23.87 19.84
N GLY A 619 -0.85 -22.74 19.71
CA GLY A 619 0.46 -22.51 20.34
C GLY A 619 1.67 -23.17 19.68
N ILE A 620 1.49 -24.04 18.68
CA ILE A 620 2.60 -24.77 18.04
C ILE A 620 3.14 -23.97 16.84
N ARG A 621 4.43 -23.62 16.88
CA ARG A 621 5.14 -22.92 15.80
C ARG A 621 6.14 -23.86 15.12
N ASN A 622 5.86 -24.21 13.86
CA ASN A 622 6.72 -25.11 13.06
C ASN A 622 8.17 -24.61 12.96
N SER A 623 8.35 -23.32 12.73
CA SER A 623 9.68 -22.68 12.65
C SER A 623 10.46 -22.82 13.95
N LEU A 624 9.78 -22.70 15.10
CA LEU A 624 10.41 -22.87 16.41
C LEU A 624 10.81 -24.34 16.65
N TYR A 625 9.97 -25.31 16.26
CA TYR A 625 10.28 -26.73 16.41
C TYR A 625 11.46 -27.14 15.54
N VAL A 626 11.49 -26.70 14.28
CA VAL A 626 12.61 -26.94 13.37
C VAL A 626 13.90 -26.34 13.94
N LEU A 627 13.85 -25.12 14.48
CA LEU A 627 14.98 -24.46 15.11
C LEU A 627 15.50 -25.25 16.31
N ILE A 628 14.62 -25.62 17.25
CA ILE A 628 14.99 -26.38 18.45
C ILE A 628 15.63 -27.73 18.07
N VAL A 629 14.98 -28.49 17.19
CA VAL A 629 15.48 -29.80 16.76
C VAL A 629 16.82 -29.68 16.02
N SER A 630 16.98 -28.65 15.18
CA SER A 630 18.24 -28.40 14.46
C SER A 630 19.37 -28.05 15.41
N LEU A 631 19.13 -27.21 16.43
CA LEU A 631 20.14 -26.84 17.43
C LEU A 631 20.53 -28.04 18.30
N VAL A 632 19.55 -28.77 18.84
CA VAL A 632 19.80 -29.94 19.69
C VAL A 632 20.54 -31.04 18.92
N THR A 633 20.10 -31.35 17.70
CA THR A 633 20.73 -32.38 16.89
C THR A 633 22.10 -31.94 16.39
N GLY A 634 22.26 -30.66 16.05
CA GLY A 634 23.54 -30.07 15.68
C GLY A 634 24.56 -30.17 16.82
N ALA A 635 24.18 -29.80 18.04
CA ALA A 635 25.02 -29.96 19.22
C ALA A 635 25.41 -31.42 19.47
N PHE A 636 24.45 -32.35 19.35
CA PHE A 636 24.73 -33.79 19.47
C PHE A 636 25.74 -34.28 18.43
N ILE A 637 25.53 -33.97 17.14
CA ILE A 637 26.44 -34.37 16.06
C ILE A 637 27.84 -33.78 16.27
N PHE A 638 27.94 -32.52 16.70
CA PHE A 638 29.20 -31.87 17.00
C PHE A 638 29.98 -32.63 18.09
N LEU A 639 29.33 -32.96 19.21
CA LEU A 639 29.93 -33.73 20.30
C LEU A 639 30.37 -35.14 19.86
N VAL A 640 29.53 -35.84 19.10
CA VAL A 640 29.85 -37.18 18.56
C VAL A 640 31.04 -37.13 17.61
N ASN A 641 31.14 -36.10 16.77
CA ASN A 641 32.28 -35.93 15.87
C ASN A 641 33.56 -35.59 16.64
N LEU A 642 33.51 -34.75 17.68
CA LEU A 642 34.66 -34.50 18.55
C LEU A 642 35.17 -35.77 19.23
N ALA A 643 34.25 -36.58 19.77
CA ALA A 643 34.60 -37.88 20.34
C ALA A 643 35.23 -38.81 19.30
N THR A 644 34.68 -38.82 18.08
CA THR A 644 35.22 -39.61 16.97
C THR A 644 36.65 -39.18 16.62
N ILE A 645 36.93 -37.88 16.51
CA ILE A 645 38.27 -37.33 16.25
C ILE A 645 39.24 -37.78 17.35
N TYR A 646 38.84 -37.67 18.61
CA TYR A 646 39.66 -38.10 19.74
C TYR A 646 40.06 -39.58 19.62
N PHE A 647 39.12 -40.47 19.29
CA PHE A 647 39.42 -41.89 19.09
C PHE A 647 40.30 -42.17 17.87
N VAL A 648 40.10 -41.46 16.75
CA VAL A 648 40.95 -41.58 15.55
C VAL A 648 42.38 -41.13 15.83
N VAL A 649 42.57 -40.03 16.56
CA VAL A 649 43.89 -39.48 16.89
C VAL A 649 44.61 -40.32 17.94
N SER A 650 43.87 -40.85 18.93
CA SER A 650 44.44 -41.64 20.02
C SER A 650 44.78 -43.09 19.63
N GLN A 651 44.16 -43.66 18.59
CA GLN A 651 44.44 -45.02 18.14
C GLN A 651 45.40 -45.08 16.95
N ALA A 652 46.65 -45.51 17.20
CA ALA A 652 47.71 -45.63 16.19
C ALA A 652 47.35 -46.52 14.97
N LYS A 653 46.41 -47.46 15.12
CA LYS A 653 45.97 -48.37 14.04
C LYS A 653 45.18 -47.70 12.91
N PHE A 654 44.61 -46.52 13.14
CA PHE A 654 43.79 -45.80 12.14
C PHE A 654 44.57 -44.76 11.32
N ARG A 655 45.86 -44.53 11.64
CA ARG A 655 46.71 -43.50 10.99
C ARG A 655 46.91 -43.64 9.48
N ASN A 656 46.54 -44.77 8.87
CA ASN A 656 46.69 -45.01 7.43
C ASN A 656 45.41 -45.48 6.71
N ASN A 657 44.23 -45.32 7.33
CA ASN A 657 42.98 -45.73 6.68
C ASN A 657 42.33 -44.54 5.94
N TRP A 658 42.85 -44.24 4.75
CA TRP A 658 42.36 -43.15 3.88
C TRP A 658 40.85 -43.23 3.57
N GLY A 659 40.23 -44.41 3.66
CA GLY A 659 38.79 -44.56 3.53
C GLY A 659 38.02 -43.87 4.66
N GLU A 660 38.46 -44.05 5.90
CA GLU A 660 37.84 -43.46 7.09
C GLU A 660 38.06 -41.94 7.15
N ILE A 661 39.26 -41.46 6.75
CA ILE A 661 39.55 -40.02 6.66
C ILE A 661 38.65 -39.34 5.62
N LYS A 662 38.45 -39.95 4.45
CA LYS A 662 37.54 -39.43 3.41
C LYS A 662 36.09 -39.39 3.89
N LEU A 663 35.65 -40.42 4.60
CA LEU A 663 34.31 -40.46 5.19
C LEU A 663 34.16 -39.37 6.27
N PHE A 664 35.16 -39.18 7.13
CA PHE A 664 35.17 -38.13 8.15
C PHE A 664 35.01 -36.72 7.54
N ILE A 665 35.84 -36.38 6.54
CA ILE A 665 35.76 -35.09 5.83
C ILE A 665 34.35 -34.86 5.26
N LEU A 666 33.74 -35.90 4.69
CA LEU A 666 32.39 -35.83 4.13
C LEU A 666 31.33 -35.49 5.20
N THR A 667 31.38 -36.11 6.37
CA THR A 667 30.39 -35.81 7.43
C THR A 667 30.62 -34.46 8.07
N PHE A 668 31.87 -34.02 8.17
CA PHE A 668 32.18 -32.67 8.61
C PHE A 668 31.63 -31.62 7.63
N LEU A 669 31.77 -31.85 6.33
CA LEU A 669 31.21 -30.98 5.28
C LEU A 669 29.67 -30.94 5.34
N ILE A 670 29.02 -32.12 5.45
CA ILE A 670 27.56 -32.19 5.56
C ILE A 670 27.06 -31.51 6.83
N PHE A 671 27.74 -31.70 7.96
CA PHE A 671 27.45 -31.01 9.22
C PHE A 671 27.56 -29.48 9.07
N THR A 672 28.62 -29.00 8.41
CA THR A 672 28.85 -27.56 8.18
C THR A 672 27.73 -26.94 7.34
N LEU A 673 27.26 -27.64 6.30
CA LEU A 673 26.12 -27.19 5.48
C LEU A 673 24.82 -27.09 6.29
N HIS A 674 24.58 -28.03 7.21
CA HIS A 674 23.41 -27.98 8.11
C HIS A 674 23.53 -26.87 9.16
N LEU A 675 24.74 -26.59 9.63
CA LEU A 675 24.99 -25.47 10.56
C LEU A 675 24.73 -24.12 9.88
N VAL A 676 25.16 -23.95 8.62
CA VAL A 676 24.84 -22.76 7.81
C VAL A 676 23.33 -22.63 7.61
N HIS A 677 22.63 -23.73 7.30
CA HIS A 677 21.18 -23.72 7.19
C HIS A 677 20.49 -23.28 8.50
N ALA A 678 20.91 -23.84 9.64
CA ALA A 678 20.36 -23.48 10.94
C ALA A 678 20.66 -22.01 11.31
N ALA A 679 21.85 -21.49 10.97
CA ALA A 679 22.20 -20.09 11.16
C ALA A 679 21.32 -19.16 10.30
N LEU A 680 21.11 -19.48 9.02
CA LEU A 680 20.20 -18.72 8.15
C LEU A 680 18.77 -18.72 8.68
N GLN A 681 18.28 -19.87 9.17
CA GLN A 681 16.96 -19.96 9.80
C GLN A 681 16.87 -19.15 11.10
N THR A 682 17.93 -19.16 11.91
CA THR A 682 18.00 -18.37 13.15
C THR A 682 18.01 -16.87 12.85
N ILE A 683 18.76 -16.45 11.83
CA ILE A 683 18.79 -15.05 11.37
C ILE A 683 17.42 -14.64 10.87
N ALA A 684 16.75 -15.45 10.05
CA ALA A 684 15.37 -15.17 9.61
C ALA A 684 14.39 -15.10 10.77
N TYR A 685 14.52 -15.99 11.77
CA TYR A 685 13.67 -15.99 12.95
C TYR A 685 13.85 -14.74 13.82
N LEU A 686 15.10 -14.32 14.05
CA LEU A 686 15.43 -13.17 14.90
C LEU A 686 15.27 -11.82 14.20
N ARG A 687 15.49 -11.77 12.87
CA ARG A 687 15.47 -10.55 12.05
C ARG A 687 14.31 -10.49 11.06
N GLY A 688 13.24 -11.24 11.30
CA GLY A 688 12.07 -11.33 10.40
C GLY A 688 11.32 -10.02 10.11
N LYS A 689 11.78 -8.88 10.66
CA LYS A 689 11.31 -7.53 10.35
C LYS A 689 12.09 -6.85 9.20
N ASP A 690 13.24 -7.37 8.81
CA ASP A 690 14.12 -6.81 7.77
C ASP A 690 13.87 -7.52 6.43
N GLN A 691 13.17 -6.86 5.51
CA GLN A 691 12.78 -7.43 4.22
C GLN A 691 13.99 -7.78 3.33
N ALA A 692 15.09 -7.02 3.40
CA ALA A 692 16.28 -7.27 2.60
C ALA A 692 17.01 -8.53 3.08
N MET A 693 17.16 -8.69 4.40
CA MET A 693 17.73 -9.90 4.97
C MET A 693 16.84 -11.12 4.73
N MET A 694 15.51 -10.96 4.81
CA MET A 694 14.58 -12.03 4.47
C MET A 694 14.70 -12.45 3.01
N ALA A 695 14.81 -11.50 2.07
CA ALA A 695 15.02 -11.80 0.65
C ALA A 695 16.32 -12.59 0.40
N ILE A 696 17.42 -12.22 1.06
CA ILE A 696 18.69 -12.95 1.01
C ILE A 696 18.54 -14.36 1.57
N VAL A 697 17.90 -14.52 2.73
CA VAL A 697 17.66 -15.85 3.31
C VAL A 697 16.78 -16.69 2.39
N PHE A 698 15.72 -16.12 1.80
CA PHE A 698 14.85 -16.81 0.85
C PHE A 698 15.57 -17.20 -0.43
N PHE A 699 16.49 -16.38 -0.92
CA PHE A 699 17.31 -16.70 -2.08
C PHE A 699 18.27 -17.86 -1.79
N LEU A 700 18.92 -17.85 -0.62
CA LEU A 700 19.94 -18.85 -0.26
C LEU A 700 19.35 -20.19 0.20
N THR A 701 18.17 -20.18 0.84
CA THR A 701 17.58 -21.37 1.46
C THR A 701 17.36 -22.55 0.50
N PRO A 702 16.83 -22.36 -0.74
CA PRO A 702 16.71 -23.43 -1.72
C PRO A 702 18.06 -24.06 -2.10
N PHE A 703 19.09 -23.25 -2.35
CA PHE A 703 20.43 -23.75 -2.69
C PHE A 703 21.03 -24.56 -1.53
N VAL A 704 20.89 -24.05 -0.30
CA VAL A 704 21.36 -24.77 0.89
C VAL A 704 20.57 -26.07 1.07
N LYS A 705 19.25 -26.06 0.87
CA LYS A 705 18.39 -27.26 0.94
C LYS A 705 18.78 -28.29 -0.13
N ASP A 706 19.03 -27.89 -1.37
CA ASP A 706 19.48 -28.77 -2.45
C ASP A 706 20.86 -29.37 -2.16
N LEU A 707 21.79 -28.57 -1.63
CA LEU A 707 23.11 -29.05 -1.18
C LEU A 707 23.00 -30.03 -0.01
N THR A 708 22.02 -29.86 0.89
CA THR A 708 21.75 -30.84 1.95
C THR A 708 21.10 -32.12 1.43
N CYS A 709 20.33 -32.05 0.35
CA CYS A 709 19.70 -33.20 -0.34
C CYS A 709 20.70 -34.06 -1.13
N LEU A 710 21.88 -33.54 -1.47
CA LEU A 710 23.03 -34.31 -1.97
C LEU A 710 23.57 -35.22 -0.85
N SER A 711 22.79 -36.24 -0.54
CA SER A 711 23.01 -37.17 0.55
C SER A 711 24.16 -38.15 0.28
N ALA A 712 24.62 -38.81 1.34
CA ALA A 712 25.66 -39.83 1.30
C ALA A 712 25.48 -40.89 0.17
N PRO A 713 24.26 -41.34 -0.21
CA PRO A 713 24.05 -42.22 -1.36
C PRO A 713 24.53 -41.67 -2.71
N TRP A 714 24.31 -40.39 -3.02
CA TRP A 714 24.75 -39.77 -4.28
C TRP A 714 26.26 -39.65 -4.33
N PHE A 715 26.87 -39.23 -3.23
CA PHE A 715 28.33 -39.14 -3.14
C PHE A 715 28.99 -40.53 -3.15
N LEU A 716 28.39 -41.55 -2.52
CA LEU A 716 28.83 -42.94 -2.63
C LEU A 716 28.67 -43.45 -4.07
N LEU A 717 27.62 -43.05 -4.78
CA LEU A 717 27.48 -43.32 -6.22
C LEU A 717 28.56 -42.61 -7.04
N ILE A 718 29.00 -41.41 -6.67
CA ILE A 718 30.03 -40.68 -7.42
C ILE A 718 31.44 -41.22 -7.10
N THR A 719 31.71 -41.52 -5.83
CA THR A 719 33.07 -41.79 -5.32
C THR A 719 33.39 -43.26 -5.09
N SER A 720 32.39 -44.13 -4.89
CA SER A 720 32.60 -45.56 -4.66
C SER A 720 32.34 -46.38 -5.92
N ASN A 721 33.42 -46.95 -6.48
CA ASN A 721 33.33 -47.89 -7.59
C ASN A 721 32.55 -49.16 -7.23
N ALA A 722 32.64 -49.62 -5.98
CA ALA A 722 31.93 -50.80 -5.49
C ALA A 722 30.41 -50.54 -5.40
N PHE A 723 30.03 -49.37 -4.88
CA PHE A 723 28.62 -48.98 -4.78
C PHE A 723 28.01 -48.80 -6.17
N ARG A 724 28.69 -48.10 -7.09
CA ARG A 724 28.25 -48.01 -8.49
C ARG A 724 28.01 -49.37 -9.12
N ARG A 725 28.96 -50.30 -9.01
CA ARG A 725 28.82 -51.65 -9.57
C ARG A 725 27.61 -52.40 -8.99
N LEU A 726 27.38 -52.32 -7.67
CA LEU A 726 26.22 -52.93 -7.01
C LEU A 726 24.91 -52.31 -7.49
N THR A 727 24.82 -50.98 -7.56
CA THR A 727 23.63 -50.28 -8.03
C THR A 727 23.36 -50.55 -9.51
N THR A 728 24.37 -50.57 -10.37
CA THR A 728 24.24 -50.95 -11.79
C THR A 728 23.80 -52.41 -11.95
N LYS A 729 24.25 -53.31 -11.07
CA LYS A 729 23.84 -54.73 -11.08
C LYS A 729 22.39 -54.92 -10.60
N ALA A 730 21.94 -54.12 -9.64
CA ALA A 730 20.56 -54.11 -9.14
C ALA A 730 19.58 -53.47 -10.14
N LEU A 731 20.01 -52.43 -10.86
CA LEU A 731 19.20 -51.74 -11.87
C LEU A 731 19.15 -52.46 -13.22
N LYS A 732 20.14 -53.31 -13.54
CA LYS A 732 20.06 -54.26 -14.65
C LYS A 732 19.13 -55.42 -14.27
N PHE A 733 17.82 -55.20 -14.39
CA PHE A 733 16.84 -56.29 -14.47
C PHE A 733 17.32 -57.32 -15.49
N LYS A 734 17.62 -58.54 -15.04
CA LYS A 734 17.90 -59.67 -15.93
C LYS A 734 16.68 -59.91 -16.83
N LYS A 735 16.77 -59.53 -18.11
CA LYS A 735 16.12 -60.29 -19.19
C LYS A 735 16.94 -61.57 -19.38
N THR A 736 16.61 -62.64 -18.65
CA THR A 736 16.98 -64.01 -19.05
C THR A 736 15.90 -64.98 -18.62
N LYS A 737 15.32 -65.67 -19.62
CA LYS A 737 14.35 -66.77 -19.54
C LYS A 737 14.87 -67.96 -18.69
N PRO A 738 13.98 -68.86 -18.24
CA PRO A 738 14.33 -70.03 -17.45
C PRO A 738 14.92 -71.13 -18.34
N ASN A 739 16.13 -71.59 -17.99
CA ASN A 739 16.71 -72.92 -18.20
C ASN A 739 18.24 -72.79 -18.16
N ASP A 740 18.85 -73.11 -17.02
CA ASP A 740 19.68 -74.31 -16.96
C ASP A 740 20.18 -74.53 -15.54
N SER A 741 19.97 -75.77 -15.11
CA SER A 741 20.47 -76.37 -13.88
C SER A 741 21.99 -76.44 -13.89
N SER A 742 22.64 -75.71 -12.98
CA SER A 742 23.85 -76.10 -12.24
C SER A 742 24.55 -74.86 -11.73
N LEU A 743 24.47 -74.60 -10.42
CA LEU A 743 25.48 -73.89 -9.62
C LEU A 743 25.06 -73.89 -8.13
N PHE A 744 24.66 -75.07 -7.66
CA PHE A 744 24.71 -75.45 -6.24
C PHE A 744 25.49 -76.77 -6.16
N ALA A 745 26.81 -76.65 -6.02
CA ALA A 745 27.79 -77.68 -5.66
C ALA A 745 29.16 -76.98 -5.70
N LYS A 746 30.02 -76.90 -4.68
CA LYS A 746 30.26 -77.72 -3.50
C LYS A 746 30.89 -76.86 -2.38
N ARG A 747 30.75 -77.34 -1.16
CA ARG A 747 31.49 -77.00 0.08
C ARG A 747 33.01 -76.98 -0.12
N SER A 748 33.69 -76.05 0.56
CA SER A 748 34.62 -76.31 1.67
C SER A 748 35.03 -74.98 2.31
#